data_AF-A0A2E7SF35-F1
#
_entry.id   AF-A0A2E7SF35-F1
#
_cell.length_a   1.000
_cell.length_b   1.000
_cell.length_c   1.000
_cell.angle_alpha   90.00
_cell.angle_beta   90.00
_cell.angle_gamma   90.00
#
_symmetry.space_group_name_H-M   'P 1'
#
loop_
_entity.id
_entity.type
_entity.pdbx_description
1 polymer ?
#
loop_
_entity_poly.entity_id
_entity_poly.type
_entity_poly.pdbx_seq_one_letter_code
_entity_poly.pdbx_strand_id
1 'polypeptide(L)'
;MIRRFTILLLGLSIIPLVALGQAPAKPTPRTILTPAVRVKPGVPPKRIRRLPVKGAITAPARTPRPIIAPARSGTPPTARKATTPPKPKTPQEKLHAALTAVKFDRTPDGILSAVDELQKETKPTKDKTKAATDRFRLLANAGSWEELGKHIQSLPFDGSTEKAYRHLITSLLQTPITQSTTPPPISTPPIPSGSKVPIRPTNKPRPMLTQEDFVEILKLAPSKPNETDLVSLGNLLRGVGQANLTRLAEELEVGIGLFGGKQPVGRKCAAQLLRPLATKSQAKIALSFVPEGDEDWALDMRADLLHKQWSSEPSPPNLSAAWKANEKLIATIRNDGKRLDGIKRGFMLVAKLPKTKADEWMSEQFREGGSGLKLIQLVQADVHRNLRSTNYNGRSENLRSLRQIVGALLNQAGGDLAKWKLLLTIASEAWLVEAENTAKYYRATVTRSNMMVYDPVYEQQRIMAQQNSSRYKPIAPALVIEHAPGADWLAALPESRRTRVMAALAETLLKNRKTVEALDEIERLAKLDPISAKRIANILLGGWAQSRNPNGGAKPRMPNVGMSVYIPPRPSGTPLTRAKQKRNLRELGQILERLAKLPIGPSEPRIIVAAFEGAHSFAEVYKLDDIRQVFGDPEKMPTESLATLVNSMRQRLATSWRAPQIQQQADTKRGEPQIKVEVLAGYDTLLALLDNGLKAKPDVWQLKLQQAAANFDLAEYQYGNKAELELYVKHRETA
;
A
#
# COMPACT_ATOMS: atom_id res chain seq x y z
N MET A 1 -54.38 41.18 -31.71
CA MET A 1 -54.52 41.16 -30.23
C MET A 1 -53.26 41.80 -29.65
N ILE A 2 -53.23 43.13 -29.45
CA ILE A 2 -53.57 43.85 -28.20
C ILE A 2 -52.66 43.38 -27.04
N ARG A 3 -51.90 44.19 -26.28
CA ARG A 3 -51.34 45.56 -26.34
C ARG A 3 -50.69 45.80 -24.95
N ARG A 4 -49.61 46.61 -24.90
CA ARG A 4 -49.23 47.59 -23.83
C ARG A 4 -48.61 47.06 -22.51
N PHE A 5 -47.39 47.48 -22.14
CA PHE A 5 -46.90 48.78 -21.59
C PHE A 5 -47.35 49.05 -20.15
N THR A 6 -46.40 49.18 -19.20
CA THR A 6 -46.14 50.41 -18.42
C THR A 6 -44.86 50.38 -17.57
N ILE A 7 -44.14 51.51 -17.62
CA ILE A 7 -43.11 52.03 -16.70
C ILE A 7 -43.77 53.17 -15.90
N LEU A 8 -43.40 53.38 -14.63
CA LEU A 8 -43.22 54.69 -13.93
C LEU A 8 -42.99 54.37 -12.41
N LEU A 9 -42.01 54.84 -11.63
CA LEU A 9 -41.26 56.10 -11.40
C LEU A 9 -41.59 56.73 -10.02
N LEU A 10 -40.51 56.99 -9.27
CA LEU A 10 -40.18 58.18 -8.45
C LEU A 10 -40.62 58.33 -6.96
N GLY A 11 -39.66 58.85 -6.18
CA GLY A 11 -39.79 59.45 -4.83
C GLY A 11 -38.47 59.39 -4.04
N LEU A 12 -37.38 60.08 -4.43
CA LEU A 12 -36.95 61.43 -4.02
C LEU A 12 -36.90 61.67 -2.49
N SER A 13 -35.68 61.87 -1.94
CA SER A 13 -35.21 63.14 -1.35
C SER A 13 -34.35 63.07 -0.07
N ILE A 14 -33.18 63.75 -0.17
CA ILE A 14 -32.49 64.61 0.83
C ILE A 14 -31.37 64.00 1.71
N ILE A 15 -30.18 64.58 1.50
CA ILE A 15 -28.91 64.53 2.26
C ILE A 15 -28.98 65.59 3.40
N PRO A 16 -28.17 65.51 4.48
CA PRO A 16 -26.96 66.35 4.46
C PRO A 16 -25.70 65.70 5.09
N LEU A 17 -24.54 66.11 4.56
CA LEU A 17 -23.25 66.12 5.26
C LEU A 17 -23.29 67.07 6.46
N VAL A 18 -22.49 66.84 7.51
CA VAL A 18 -21.49 67.80 8.07
C VAL A 18 -20.82 67.27 9.36
N ALA A 19 -19.49 67.48 9.39
CA ALA A 19 -18.53 67.76 10.48
C ALA A 19 -18.01 66.71 11.49
N LEU A 20 -16.67 66.76 11.56
CA LEU A 20 -15.73 66.37 12.62
C LEU A 20 -16.20 66.75 14.04
N GLY A 21 -15.77 65.95 15.03
CA GLY A 21 -15.47 66.49 16.37
C GLY A 21 -15.51 65.50 17.53
N GLN A 22 -14.32 65.30 18.12
CA GLN A 22 -14.05 65.10 19.55
C GLN A 22 -14.20 63.71 20.19
N ALA A 23 -13.10 63.31 20.83
CA ALA A 23 -12.98 62.21 21.79
C ALA A 23 -13.69 62.52 23.12
N PRO A 24 -14.14 61.48 23.84
CA PRO A 24 -13.74 61.29 25.25
C PRO A 24 -13.59 59.79 25.58
N ALA A 25 -13.02 59.28 26.66
CA ALA A 25 -12.24 59.75 27.79
C ALA A 25 -11.52 58.50 28.36
N LYS A 26 -10.36 58.68 29.00
CA LYS A 26 -9.67 57.63 29.76
C LYS A 26 -10.52 57.14 30.94
N PRO A 27 -10.51 55.85 31.28
CA PRO A 27 -10.65 55.42 32.67
C PRO A 27 -9.28 55.14 33.31
N THR A 28 -9.23 55.47 34.60
CA THR A 28 -8.14 55.53 35.58
C THR A 28 -7.52 54.16 35.95
N PRO A 29 -6.33 54.15 36.58
CA PRO A 29 -5.46 52.98 36.66
C PRO A 29 -5.92 51.97 37.72
N ARG A 30 -5.91 50.68 37.37
CA ARG A 30 -6.04 49.59 38.36
C ARG A 30 -4.68 49.19 38.89
N THR A 31 -4.58 49.29 40.21
CA THR A 31 -3.56 48.84 41.15
C THR A 31 -2.86 47.55 40.74
N ILE A 32 -1.53 47.62 40.57
CA ILE A 32 -0.65 46.46 40.46
C ILE A 32 -0.38 45.97 41.88
N LEU A 33 -0.99 44.84 42.26
CA LEU A 33 -0.53 44.02 43.37
C LEU A 33 0.57 43.09 42.83
N THR A 34 1.82 43.38 43.18
CA THR A 34 2.94 42.45 43.05
C THR A 34 2.85 41.40 44.15
N PRO A 35 3.04 40.11 43.80
CA PRO A 35 3.69 39.21 44.73
C PRO A 35 4.92 38.51 44.13
N ALA A 36 5.97 38.57 44.94
CA ALA A 36 7.01 37.57 45.16
C ALA A 36 7.89 37.10 43.99
N VAL A 37 9.15 37.54 44.09
CA VAL A 37 10.38 36.97 43.54
C VAL A 37 10.32 35.45 43.39
N ARG A 38 10.37 34.96 42.15
CA ARG A 38 10.57 33.55 41.83
C ARG A 38 12.06 33.28 41.59
N VAL A 39 12.65 32.55 42.53
CA VAL A 39 14.00 31.99 42.48
C VAL A 39 14.19 31.14 41.21
N LYS A 40 15.32 31.32 40.53
CA LYS A 40 15.71 30.53 39.35
C LYS A 40 15.86 29.04 39.70
N PRO A 41 15.20 28.09 39.02
CA PRO A 41 15.56 26.68 39.11
C PRO A 41 16.84 26.40 38.33
N GLY A 42 17.83 25.83 39.03
CA GLY A 42 19.11 25.41 38.48
C GLY A 42 18.95 24.33 37.40
N VAL A 43 19.87 24.40 36.43
CA VAL A 43 20.07 23.43 35.35
C VAL A 43 20.31 22.02 35.93
N PRO A 44 19.60 20.96 35.50
CA PRO A 44 19.90 19.61 35.94
C PRO A 44 21.15 19.06 35.21
N PRO A 45 22.10 18.41 35.91
CA PRO A 45 23.27 17.82 35.28
C PRO A 45 22.94 16.54 34.51
N LYS A 46 23.71 16.30 33.43
CA LYS A 46 23.64 15.12 32.56
C LYS A 46 23.77 13.82 33.36
N ARG A 47 22.90 12.84 33.05
CA ARG A 47 22.97 11.46 33.57
C ARG A 47 24.29 10.79 33.16
N ILE A 48 25.13 10.50 34.15
CA ILE A 48 26.26 9.59 34.07
C ILE A 48 25.73 8.16 34.00
N ARG A 49 26.23 7.38 33.03
CA ARG A 49 25.92 5.97 32.81
C ARG A 49 26.62 5.15 33.92
N ARG A 50 25.86 4.48 34.79
CA ARG A 50 26.39 3.56 35.81
C ARG A 50 27.09 2.37 35.14
N LEU A 51 28.34 2.15 35.52
CA LEU A 51 29.05 0.86 35.42
C LEU A 51 28.67 0.01 36.65
N PRO A 52 28.45 -1.31 36.53
CA PRO A 52 28.44 -2.20 37.68
C PRO A 52 29.86 -2.66 38.05
N VAL A 53 30.15 -2.61 39.34
CA VAL A 53 31.40 -3.03 39.99
C VAL A 53 31.39 -4.54 40.26
N LYS A 54 32.59 -5.14 40.23
CA LYS A 54 32.98 -6.55 40.44
C LYS A 54 32.82 -7.05 41.89
N GLY A 55 32.61 -8.37 42.00
CA GLY A 55 33.00 -9.28 43.11
C GLY A 55 32.21 -10.59 42.96
N ALA A 56 32.75 -11.82 42.97
CA ALA A 56 34.08 -12.33 43.28
C ALA A 56 34.34 -13.67 42.51
N ILE A 57 35.55 -14.18 42.70
CA ILE A 57 36.31 -15.17 41.93
C ILE A 57 35.90 -16.63 42.21
N THR A 58 35.89 -17.50 41.18
CA THR A 58 36.41 -18.88 41.27
C THR A 58 36.90 -19.39 39.89
N ALA A 59 38.07 -20.04 39.91
CA ALA A 59 38.91 -20.47 38.78
C ALA A 59 38.43 -21.79 38.10
N PRO A 60 39.02 -22.20 36.95
CA PRO A 60 38.30 -22.87 35.87
C PRO A 60 38.50 -24.40 35.77
N ALA A 61 37.50 -25.11 35.23
CA ALA A 61 37.60 -26.52 34.87
C ALA A 61 36.92 -26.83 33.51
N ARG A 62 37.79 -27.21 32.54
CA ARG A 62 37.71 -28.25 31.49
C ARG A 62 36.40 -28.63 30.76
N THR A 63 36.57 -28.64 29.42
CA THR A 63 36.10 -29.59 28.35
C THR A 63 34.67 -29.46 27.79
N PRO A 64 34.36 -29.91 26.52
CA PRO A 64 35.16 -30.70 25.57
C PRO A 64 35.27 -30.17 24.11
N ARG A 65 36.13 -30.87 23.35
CA ARG A 65 36.55 -30.69 21.94
C ARG A 65 35.42 -30.82 20.90
N PRO A 66 35.61 -30.22 19.72
CA PRO A 66 35.29 -30.86 18.45
C PRO A 66 36.56 -31.29 17.70
N ILE A 67 36.32 -32.25 16.83
CA ILE A 67 37.24 -33.18 16.19
C ILE A 67 38.12 -32.53 15.12
N ILE A 68 39.33 -33.07 15.03
CA ILE A 68 40.41 -32.78 14.09
C ILE A 68 40.02 -33.23 12.67
N ALA A 69 40.23 -32.36 11.68
CA ALA A 69 40.66 -32.74 10.34
C ALA A 69 42.01 -32.04 10.06
N PRO A 70 42.98 -32.72 9.41
CA PRO A 70 44.39 -32.47 9.63
C PRO A 70 45.02 -31.35 8.78
N ALA A 71 46.04 -30.75 9.40
CA ALA A 71 47.27 -30.13 8.87
C ALA A 71 47.78 -30.78 7.55
N ARG A 72 48.61 -30.17 6.69
CA ARG A 72 49.56 -29.05 6.75
C ARG A 72 50.10 -28.86 5.32
N SER A 73 50.41 -27.63 4.92
CA SER A 73 51.75 -27.26 4.44
C SER A 73 51.76 -25.76 4.15
N GLY A 74 52.13 -25.00 5.18
CA GLY A 74 52.53 -23.62 5.01
C GLY A 74 54.00 -23.59 4.60
N THR A 75 54.27 -23.01 3.43
CA THR A 75 55.55 -22.32 3.18
C THR A 75 55.40 -20.84 3.55
N PRO A 76 56.46 -20.17 4.05
CA PRO A 76 56.40 -18.80 4.57
C PRO A 76 56.04 -17.77 3.48
N PRO A 77 55.56 -16.56 3.84
CA PRO A 77 55.14 -15.55 2.88
C PRO A 77 56.36 -15.10 2.08
N THR A 78 56.46 -15.57 0.84
CA THR A 78 57.42 -15.04 -0.12
C THR A 78 57.00 -13.61 -0.46
N ALA A 79 57.98 -12.71 -0.48
CA ALA A 79 57.84 -11.31 -0.85
C ALA A 79 56.93 -11.14 -2.08
N ARG A 80 56.13 -10.05 -2.09
CA ARG A 80 55.33 -9.59 -3.23
C ARG A 80 56.09 -9.86 -4.54
N LYS A 81 55.71 -10.91 -5.27
CA LYS A 81 55.94 -10.94 -6.72
C LYS A 81 55.12 -9.78 -7.26
N ALA A 82 55.81 -8.78 -7.81
CA ALA A 82 55.21 -7.82 -8.70
C ALA A 82 54.26 -8.59 -9.62
N THR A 83 52.98 -8.21 -9.60
CA THR A 83 51.99 -8.70 -10.56
C THR A 83 52.61 -8.54 -11.94
N THR A 84 52.90 -9.68 -12.58
CA THR A 84 53.27 -9.71 -13.99
C THR A 84 52.24 -8.85 -14.73
N PRO A 85 52.65 -7.89 -15.57
CA PRO A 85 51.72 -7.08 -16.34
C PRO A 85 50.71 -7.99 -17.04
N PRO A 86 49.43 -7.60 -17.16
CA PRO A 86 48.49 -8.38 -17.95
C PRO A 86 49.12 -8.62 -19.32
N LYS A 87 49.21 -9.90 -19.72
CA LYS A 87 49.72 -10.34 -21.03
C LYS A 87 49.17 -9.37 -22.10
N PRO A 88 49.98 -8.83 -23.02
CA PRO A 88 49.52 -7.83 -23.97
C PRO A 88 48.29 -8.39 -24.69
N LYS A 89 47.13 -7.72 -24.52
CA LYS A 89 45.89 -8.11 -25.19
C LYS A 89 46.19 -8.29 -26.67
N THR A 90 45.87 -9.45 -27.23
CA THR A 90 46.06 -9.69 -28.67
C THR A 90 45.29 -8.63 -29.47
N PRO A 91 45.68 -8.31 -30.72
CA PRO A 91 44.92 -7.37 -31.55
C PRO A 91 43.42 -7.69 -31.61
N GLN A 92 43.07 -8.99 -31.61
CA GLN A 92 41.70 -9.49 -31.52
C GLN A 92 41.03 -9.14 -30.18
N GLU A 93 41.68 -9.42 -29.04
CA GLU A 93 41.14 -9.09 -27.71
C GLU A 93 40.98 -7.58 -27.51
N LYS A 94 41.88 -6.77 -28.08
CA LYS A 94 41.78 -5.31 -28.07
C LYS A 94 40.55 -4.84 -28.85
N LEU A 95 40.33 -5.36 -30.06
CA LEU A 95 39.15 -5.02 -30.86
C LEU A 95 37.87 -5.47 -30.17
N HIS A 96 37.81 -6.70 -29.66
CA HIS A 96 36.64 -7.23 -28.95
C HIS A 96 36.30 -6.40 -27.72
N ALA A 97 37.31 -6.05 -26.90
CA ALA A 97 37.10 -5.17 -25.74
C ALA A 97 36.61 -3.79 -26.17
N ALA A 98 37.19 -3.22 -27.23
CA ALA A 98 36.80 -1.91 -27.74
C ALA A 98 35.35 -1.90 -28.27
N LEU A 99 34.93 -2.93 -29.03
CA LEU A 99 33.56 -3.10 -29.51
C LEU A 99 32.56 -3.17 -28.35
N THR A 100 32.84 -3.97 -27.32
CA THR A 100 31.96 -4.08 -26.14
C THR A 100 31.97 -2.84 -25.23
N ALA A 101 32.93 -1.94 -25.42
CA ALA A 101 33.00 -0.68 -24.69
C ALA A 101 32.26 0.48 -25.40
N VAL A 102 31.81 0.27 -26.65
CA VAL A 102 31.08 1.29 -27.41
C VAL A 102 29.78 1.64 -26.69
N LYS A 103 29.53 2.94 -26.52
CA LYS A 103 28.27 3.46 -26.00
C LYS A 103 27.48 4.08 -27.13
N PHE A 104 26.23 3.64 -27.29
CA PHE A 104 25.32 4.20 -28.27
C PHE A 104 24.58 5.41 -27.69
N ASP A 105 24.33 6.41 -28.53
CA ASP A 105 23.49 7.56 -28.19
C ASP A 105 22.45 7.71 -29.31
N ARG A 106 21.33 7.02 -29.11
CA ARG A 106 20.18 7.04 -30.02
C ARG A 106 19.12 8.07 -29.62
N THR A 107 19.50 9.08 -28.84
CA THR A 107 18.62 10.23 -28.59
C THR A 107 18.51 11.10 -29.85
N PRO A 108 17.49 11.97 -30.00
CA PRO A 108 17.39 12.86 -31.17
C PRO A 108 18.70 13.60 -31.48
N ASP A 109 19.35 14.17 -30.47
CA ASP A 109 20.63 14.88 -30.62
C ASP A 109 21.76 13.94 -31.05
N GLY A 110 21.81 12.73 -30.47
CA GLY A 110 22.81 11.72 -30.81
C GLY A 110 22.67 11.18 -32.24
N ILE A 111 21.44 11.03 -32.73
CA ILE A 111 21.13 10.64 -34.11
C ILE A 111 21.59 11.75 -35.06
N LEU A 112 21.16 13.00 -34.84
CA LEU A 112 21.52 14.13 -35.68
C LEU A 112 23.05 14.34 -35.74
N SER A 113 23.72 14.24 -34.59
CA SER A 113 25.18 14.34 -34.51
C SER A 113 25.87 13.22 -35.29
N ALA A 114 25.34 11.99 -35.24
CA ALA A 114 25.90 10.87 -35.99
C ALA A 114 25.70 11.02 -37.50
N VAL A 115 24.53 11.49 -37.94
CA VAL A 115 24.26 11.77 -39.36
C VAL A 115 25.19 12.85 -39.89
N ASP A 116 25.38 13.94 -39.16
CA ASP A 116 26.32 15.02 -39.51
C ASP A 116 27.78 14.53 -39.56
N GLU A 117 28.21 13.72 -38.58
CA GLU A 117 29.55 13.12 -38.58
C GLU A 117 29.77 12.15 -39.75
N LEU A 118 28.74 11.41 -40.19
CA LEU A 118 28.83 10.49 -41.33
C LEU A 118 28.91 11.22 -42.68
N GLN A 119 28.38 12.44 -42.78
CA GLN A 119 28.42 13.27 -44.00
C GLN A 119 29.76 14.00 -44.18
N LYS A 120 30.55 14.14 -43.11
CA LYS A 120 31.87 14.79 -43.16
C LYS A 120 32.94 13.84 -43.72
N GLU A 121 33.80 14.35 -44.60
CA GLU A 121 34.97 13.60 -45.06
C GLU A 121 35.86 13.20 -43.88
N THR A 122 36.07 11.89 -43.72
CA THR A 122 36.76 11.35 -42.56
C THR A 122 38.27 11.50 -42.74
N LYS A 123 38.94 12.26 -41.86
CA LYS A 123 40.41 12.30 -41.82
C LYS A 123 40.95 10.91 -41.48
N PRO A 124 41.98 10.38 -42.18
CA PRO A 124 42.48 9.04 -41.96
C PRO A 124 43.02 8.88 -40.52
N THR A 125 42.39 8.01 -39.76
CA THR A 125 42.79 7.71 -38.37
C THR A 125 43.84 6.60 -38.39
N LYS A 126 45.00 6.82 -37.76
CA LYS A 126 46.10 5.84 -37.70
C LYS A 126 45.75 4.57 -36.90
N ASP A 127 44.82 4.66 -35.95
CA ASP A 127 44.33 3.53 -35.16
C ASP A 127 43.10 2.88 -35.83
N LYS A 128 43.35 1.75 -36.51
CA LYS A 128 42.32 0.95 -37.19
C LYS A 128 41.25 0.42 -36.24
N THR A 129 41.59 0.13 -34.99
CA THR A 129 40.63 -0.37 -33.98
C THR A 129 39.67 0.74 -33.60
N LYS A 130 40.21 1.93 -33.31
CA LYS A 130 39.41 3.11 -32.99
C LYS A 130 38.52 3.52 -34.15
N ALA A 131 39.05 3.54 -35.37
CA ALA A 131 38.28 3.84 -36.59
C ALA A 131 37.12 2.84 -36.78
N ALA A 132 37.36 1.55 -36.59
CA ALA A 132 36.33 0.52 -36.69
C ALA A 132 35.23 0.67 -35.63
N THR A 133 35.60 0.97 -34.37
CA THR A 133 34.62 1.19 -33.29
C THR A 133 33.85 2.49 -33.43
N ASP A 134 34.50 3.56 -33.90
CA ASP A 134 33.86 4.86 -34.12
C ASP A 134 32.86 4.78 -35.28
N ARG A 135 33.22 4.10 -36.38
CA ARG A 135 32.30 3.84 -37.50
C ARG A 135 31.12 2.95 -37.06
N PHE A 136 31.38 1.92 -36.26
CA PHE A 136 30.33 1.06 -35.68
C PHE A 136 29.35 1.86 -34.81
N ARG A 137 29.86 2.75 -33.93
CA ARG A 137 29.04 3.68 -33.13
C ARG A 137 28.18 4.59 -34.01
N LEU A 138 28.81 5.23 -35.00
CA LEU A 138 28.15 6.21 -35.86
C LEU A 138 27.03 5.62 -36.69
N LEU A 139 27.29 4.51 -37.37
CA LEU A 139 26.30 3.81 -38.20
C LEU A 139 25.11 3.33 -37.37
N ALA A 140 25.37 2.77 -36.17
CA ALA A 140 24.32 2.34 -35.26
C ALA A 140 23.49 3.51 -34.71
N ASN A 141 24.14 4.63 -34.36
CA ASN A 141 23.44 5.84 -33.90
C ASN A 141 22.59 6.47 -35.01
N ALA A 142 23.12 6.57 -36.23
CA ALA A 142 22.41 7.16 -37.36
C ALA A 142 21.24 6.29 -37.87
N GLY A 143 21.24 4.99 -37.56
CA GLY A 143 20.26 4.04 -38.11
C GLY A 143 20.58 3.59 -39.53
N SER A 144 21.85 3.71 -39.95
CA SER A 144 22.33 3.26 -41.27
C SER A 144 22.58 1.74 -41.25
N TRP A 145 21.52 0.95 -41.08
CA TRP A 145 21.60 -0.48 -40.75
C TRP A 145 22.27 -1.33 -41.85
N GLU A 146 22.04 -1.03 -43.12
CA GLU A 146 22.66 -1.78 -44.23
C GLU A 146 24.18 -1.58 -44.25
N GLU A 147 24.64 -0.33 -44.12
CA GLU A 147 26.07 -0.01 -44.00
C GLU A 147 26.67 -0.59 -42.73
N LEU A 148 25.94 -0.55 -41.61
CA LEU A 148 26.34 -1.17 -40.36
C LEU A 148 26.57 -2.67 -40.54
N GLY A 149 25.67 -3.36 -41.26
CA GLY A 149 25.82 -4.77 -41.58
C GLY A 149 27.09 -5.07 -42.36
N LYS A 150 27.34 -4.31 -43.44
CA LYS A 150 28.58 -4.43 -44.24
C LYS A 150 29.83 -4.19 -43.39
N HIS A 151 29.78 -3.21 -42.48
CA HIS A 151 30.89 -2.90 -41.56
C HIS A 151 31.14 -3.98 -40.52
N ILE A 152 30.09 -4.55 -39.92
CA ILE A 152 30.21 -5.63 -38.94
C ILE A 152 30.76 -6.92 -39.60
N GLN A 153 30.39 -7.17 -40.86
CA GLN A 153 30.87 -8.31 -41.64
C GLN A 153 32.33 -8.15 -42.10
N SER A 154 32.81 -6.92 -42.31
CA SER A 154 34.19 -6.65 -42.71
C SER A 154 35.21 -6.64 -41.57
N LEU A 155 34.77 -6.92 -40.33
CA LEU A 155 35.67 -6.96 -39.16
C LEU A 155 36.72 -8.08 -39.30
N PRO A 156 37.99 -7.82 -38.99
CA PRO A 156 39.12 -8.64 -39.44
C PRO A 156 39.38 -9.94 -38.66
N PHE A 157 38.67 -10.20 -37.56
CA PHE A 157 38.91 -11.37 -36.71
C PHE A 157 37.66 -12.19 -36.49
N ASP A 158 37.83 -13.51 -36.40
CA ASP A 158 36.76 -14.45 -36.09
C ASP A 158 36.03 -14.09 -34.78
N GLY A 159 34.70 -14.27 -34.81
CA GLY A 159 33.81 -13.95 -33.70
C GLY A 159 33.59 -12.44 -33.45
N SER A 160 34.25 -11.55 -34.19
CA SER A 160 34.06 -10.08 -34.04
C SER A 160 32.66 -9.65 -34.43
N THR A 161 32.12 -10.22 -35.52
CA THR A 161 30.76 -9.99 -36.02
C THR A 161 29.73 -10.36 -34.95
N GLU A 162 29.85 -11.54 -34.35
CA GLU A 162 28.95 -12.03 -33.30
C GLU A 162 29.02 -11.19 -32.03
N LYS A 163 30.23 -10.79 -31.60
CA LYS A 163 30.41 -9.89 -30.45
C LYS A 163 29.83 -8.50 -30.69
N ALA A 164 30.08 -7.91 -31.86
CA ALA A 164 29.53 -6.61 -32.23
C ALA A 164 28.00 -6.65 -32.26
N TYR A 165 27.42 -7.67 -32.89
CA TYR A 165 25.97 -7.86 -32.94
C TYR A 165 25.34 -8.03 -31.55
N ARG A 166 25.91 -8.90 -30.69
CA ARG A 166 25.42 -9.07 -29.32
C ARG A 166 25.48 -7.79 -28.51
N HIS A 167 26.58 -7.06 -28.60
CA HIS A 167 26.72 -5.78 -27.91
C HIS A 167 25.71 -4.75 -28.42
N LEU A 168 25.46 -4.71 -29.74
CA LEU A 168 24.44 -3.86 -30.34
C LEU A 168 23.07 -4.14 -29.71
N ILE A 169 22.60 -5.39 -29.74
CA ILE A 169 21.26 -5.73 -29.27
C ILE A 169 21.07 -5.58 -27.76
N THR A 170 22.15 -5.64 -26.97
CA THR A 170 22.09 -5.43 -25.52
C THR A 170 22.17 -3.98 -25.09
N SER A 171 22.86 -3.14 -25.88
CA SER A 171 23.34 -1.82 -25.43
C SER A 171 22.71 -0.65 -26.18
N LEU A 172 22.05 -0.88 -27.33
CA LEU A 172 21.51 0.18 -28.19
C LEU A 172 20.55 1.14 -27.47
N LEU A 173 19.75 0.63 -26.52
CA LEU A 173 18.80 1.42 -25.73
C LEU A 173 19.29 1.78 -24.32
N GLN A 174 20.54 1.44 -23.97
CA GLN A 174 21.10 1.83 -22.68
C GLN A 174 21.44 3.31 -22.69
N THR A 175 20.87 4.09 -21.78
CA THR A 175 21.24 5.49 -21.62
C THR A 175 22.68 5.59 -21.12
N PRO A 176 23.52 6.47 -21.71
CA PRO A 176 24.85 6.72 -21.18
C PRO A 176 24.74 7.24 -19.74
N ILE A 177 25.20 6.46 -18.76
CA ILE A 177 25.30 6.93 -17.36
C ILE A 177 26.40 7.98 -17.31
N THR A 178 26.03 9.26 -17.40
CA THR A 178 26.89 10.36 -16.96
C THR A 178 26.60 10.60 -15.49
N GLN A 179 27.55 10.25 -14.61
CA GLN A 179 27.53 10.73 -13.24
C GLN A 179 27.59 12.26 -13.30
N SER A 180 26.51 12.95 -12.92
CA SER A 180 26.53 14.39 -12.74
C SER A 180 27.52 14.69 -11.62
N THR A 181 28.60 15.40 -11.96
CA THR A 181 29.56 15.98 -11.00
C THR A 181 29.14 17.36 -10.52
N THR A 182 27.90 17.80 -10.80
CA THR A 182 27.45 19.13 -10.42
C THR A 182 27.14 19.15 -8.91
N PRO A 183 27.85 19.95 -8.09
CA PRO A 183 27.49 20.14 -6.69
C PRO A 183 26.11 20.79 -6.60
N PRO A 184 25.31 20.51 -5.54
CA PRO A 184 24.05 21.20 -5.35
C PRO A 184 24.29 22.72 -5.17
N PRO A 185 23.37 23.57 -5.64
CA PRO A 185 23.41 25.00 -5.30
C PRO A 185 23.33 25.15 -3.78
N ILE A 186 24.10 26.12 -3.25
CA ILE A 186 24.44 26.34 -1.83
C ILE A 186 23.21 26.63 -0.92
N SER A 187 21.99 26.68 -1.46
CA SER A 187 20.80 27.18 -0.76
C SER A 187 19.92 26.12 -0.09
N THR A 188 20.44 24.91 0.24
CA THR A 188 19.65 23.90 0.99
C THR A 188 20.29 23.57 2.35
N PRO A 189 19.49 23.48 3.43
CA PRO A 189 20.00 23.19 4.76
C PRO A 189 20.58 21.76 4.85
N PRO A 190 21.56 21.52 5.74
CA PRO A 190 22.28 20.25 5.78
C PRO A 190 21.36 19.08 6.15
N ILE A 191 21.37 18.04 5.32
CA ILE A 191 20.61 16.80 5.49
C ILE A 191 21.30 15.92 6.55
N PRO A 192 20.56 15.23 7.44
CA PRO A 192 21.16 14.32 8.42
C PRO A 192 21.84 13.13 7.72
N SER A 193 23.04 12.78 8.20
CA SER A 193 23.84 11.68 7.67
C SER A 193 23.10 10.33 7.83
N GLY A 194 22.75 9.68 6.71
CA GLY A 194 22.15 8.34 6.71
C GLY A 194 21.15 8.03 5.59
N SER A 195 20.61 9.05 4.90
CA SER A 195 19.69 8.85 3.77
C SER A 195 20.45 8.77 2.43
N LYS A 196 20.37 7.62 1.75
CA LYS A 196 20.77 7.50 0.34
C LYS A 196 19.92 8.47 -0.49
N VAL A 197 20.57 9.44 -1.13
CA VAL A 197 19.94 10.36 -2.07
C VAL A 197 19.25 9.55 -3.18
N PRO A 198 17.96 9.75 -3.47
CA PRO A 198 17.34 9.19 -4.66
C PRO A 198 18.06 9.74 -5.88
N ILE A 199 18.61 8.87 -6.73
CA ILE A 199 19.18 9.27 -8.02
C ILE A 199 18.05 9.95 -8.81
N ARG A 200 18.17 11.25 -9.06
CA ARG A 200 17.26 11.99 -9.94
C ARG A 200 17.43 11.41 -11.35
N PRO A 201 16.37 10.99 -12.06
CA PRO A 201 16.50 10.53 -13.43
C PRO A 201 17.09 11.66 -14.28
N THR A 202 18.15 11.36 -15.02
CA THR A 202 18.79 12.31 -15.94
C THR A 202 17.80 12.70 -17.05
N ASN A 203 17.59 14.00 -17.28
CA ASN A 203 16.70 14.62 -18.27
C ASN A 203 17.01 14.30 -19.75
N LYS A 204 17.81 13.26 -20.08
CA LYS A 204 18.04 12.91 -21.49
C LYS A 204 16.76 12.30 -22.08
N PRO A 205 16.32 12.75 -23.28
CA PRO A 205 15.21 12.13 -23.99
C PRO A 205 15.49 10.63 -24.21
N ARG A 206 14.42 9.83 -24.32
CA ARG A 206 14.58 8.38 -24.51
C ARG A 206 15.25 8.09 -25.86
N PRO A 207 16.13 7.08 -25.94
CA PRO A 207 16.63 6.59 -27.22
C PRO A 207 15.47 6.23 -28.17
N MET A 208 15.60 6.60 -29.44
CA MET A 208 14.61 6.33 -30.50
C MET A 208 14.97 5.05 -31.26
N LEU A 209 13.96 4.22 -31.50
CA LEU A 209 14.04 3.01 -32.31
C LEU A 209 12.68 2.78 -32.96
N THR A 210 12.63 2.70 -34.29
CA THR A 210 11.39 2.39 -35.03
C THR A 210 11.22 0.87 -35.22
N GLN A 211 10.05 0.44 -35.69
CA GLN A 211 9.84 -0.97 -36.03
C GLN A 211 10.67 -1.37 -37.26
N GLU A 212 10.79 -0.47 -38.22
CA GLU A 212 11.62 -0.64 -39.41
C GLU A 212 13.11 -0.82 -39.02
N ASP A 213 13.62 0.00 -38.08
CA ASP A 213 14.96 -0.18 -37.53
C ASP A 213 15.14 -1.56 -36.91
N PHE A 214 14.15 -2.01 -36.14
CA PHE A 214 14.20 -3.32 -35.50
C PHE A 214 14.24 -4.46 -36.52
N VAL A 215 13.47 -4.37 -37.60
CA VAL A 215 13.48 -5.34 -38.71
C VAL A 215 14.85 -5.41 -39.38
N GLU A 216 15.47 -4.26 -39.65
CA GLU A 216 16.83 -4.24 -40.21
C GLU A 216 17.86 -4.85 -39.24
N ILE A 217 17.74 -4.59 -37.94
CA ILE A 217 18.61 -5.22 -36.91
C ILE A 217 18.46 -6.74 -36.91
N LEU A 218 17.27 -7.30 -37.15
CA LEU A 218 17.08 -8.75 -37.24
C LEU A 218 17.85 -9.35 -38.43
N LYS A 219 17.95 -8.64 -39.56
CA LYS A 219 18.71 -9.08 -40.74
C LYS A 219 20.22 -9.17 -40.46
N LEU A 220 20.72 -8.41 -39.48
CA LEU A 220 22.13 -8.39 -39.12
C LEU A 220 22.59 -9.60 -38.28
N ALA A 221 21.67 -10.49 -37.87
CA ALA A 221 21.99 -11.63 -37.03
C ALA A 221 23.00 -12.57 -37.73
N PRO A 222 24.23 -12.74 -37.19
CA PRO A 222 25.29 -13.45 -37.90
C PRO A 222 25.20 -14.97 -37.77
N SER A 223 24.49 -15.45 -36.75
CA SER A 223 24.31 -16.87 -36.47
C SER A 223 23.00 -17.08 -35.69
N LYS A 224 22.63 -18.35 -35.49
CA LYS A 224 21.40 -18.71 -34.77
C LYS A 224 21.39 -18.06 -33.38
N PRO A 225 20.37 -17.24 -33.05
CA PRO A 225 20.31 -16.54 -31.77
C PRO A 225 20.14 -17.54 -30.63
N ASN A 226 20.88 -17.32 -29.54
CA ASN A 226 20.69 -18.06 -28.31
C ASN A 226 19.57 -17.42 -27.45
N GLU A 227 19.29 -17.99 -26.27
CA GLU A 227 18.22 -17.49 -25.39
C GLU A 227 18.48 -16.05 -24.89
N THR A 228 19.73 -15.69 -24.61
CA THR A 228 20.10 -14.32 -24.19
C THR A 228 19.97 -13.30 -25.32
N ASP A 229 20.25 -13.71 -26.56
CA ASP A 229 20.09 -12.88 -27.75
C ASP A 229 18.58 -12.59 -27.96
N LEU A 230 17.72 -13.60 -27.84
CA LEU A 230 16.26 -13.46 -27.95
C LEU A 230 15.67 -12.55 -26.87
N VAL A 231 16.13 -12.65 -25.62
CA VAL A 231 15.71 -11.74 -24.54
C VAL A 231 16.11 -10.30 -24.86
N SER A 232 17.32 -10.08 -25.38
CA SER A 232 17.82 -8.75 -25.74
C SER A 232 17.02 -8.15 -26.90
N LEU A 233 16.76 -8.94 -27.95
CA LEU A 233 15.89 -8.55 -29.06
C LEU A 233 14.46 -8.26 -28.60
N GLY A 234 13.89 -9.06 -27.70
CA GLY A 234 12.58 -8.79 -27.11
C GLY A 234 12.53 -7.47 -26.33
N ASN A 235 13.61 -7.10 -25.65
CA ASN A 235 13.74 -5.79 -24.99
C ASN A 235 13.87 -4.65 -25.99
N LEU A 236 14.59 -4.84 -27.10
CA LEU A 236 14.64 -3.86 -28.20
C LEU A 236 13.26 -3.64 -28.81
N LEU A 237 12.53 -4.71 -29.12
CA LEU A 237 11.18 -4.62 -29.69
C LEU A 237 10.22 -3.90 -28.72
N ARG A 238 10.35 -4.11 -27.41
CA ARG A 238 9.61 -3.32 -26.40
C ARG A 238 10.01 -1.84 -26.41
N GLY A 239 11.28 -1.56 -26.71
CA GLY A 239 11.84 -0.21 -26.85
C GLY A 239 11.25 0.61 -28.00
N VAL A 240 10.69 -0.05 -29.02
CA VAL A 240 9.92 0.60 -30.10
C VAL A 240 8.64 1.28 -29.57
N GLY A 241 8.16 0.87 -28.39
CA GLY A 241 6.93 1.39 -27.80
C GLY A 241 5.73 0.55 -28.17
N GLN A 242 4.91 1.02 -29.12
CA GLN A 242 3.72 0.30 -29.60
C GLN A 242 3.99 -0.38 -30.94
N ALA A 243 4.67 -1.53 -30.90
CA ALA A 243 4.95 -2.31 -32.10
C ALA A 243 3.66 -2.84 -32.75
N ASN A 244 3.56 -2.73 -34.07
CA ASN A 244 2.51 -3.33 -34.88
C ASN A 244 2.87 -4.80 -35.15
N LEU A 245 2.45 -5.68 -34.23
CA LEU A 245 2.74 -7.12 -34.28
C LEU A 245 2.13 -7.81 -35.49
N THR A 246 1.03 -7.31 -36.06
CA THR A 246 0.42 -7.90 -37.27
C THR A 246 1.37 -7.71 -38.46
N ARG A 247 1.81 -6.47 -38.69
CA ARG A 247 2.76 -6.15 -39.77
C ARG A 247 4.10 -6.88 -39.58
N LEU A 248 4.62 -6.91 -38.35
CA LEU A 248 5.87 -7.64 -38.07
C LEU A 248 5.71 -9.15 -38.33
N ALA A 249 4.55 -9.72 -38.03
CA ALA A 249 4.28 -11.13 -38.30
C ALA A 249 4.17 -11.43 -39.80
N GLU A 250 3.60 -10.53 -40.60
CA GLU A 250 3.59 -10.67 -42.07
C GLU A 250 5.03 -10.70 -42.62
N GLU A 251 5.90 -9.79 -42.16
CA GLU A 251 7.31 -9.77 -42.53
C GLU A 251 8.06 -11.03 -42.04
N LEU A 252 7.74 -11.52 -40.84
CA LEU A 252 8.30 -12.77 -40.31
C LEU A 252 7.79 -14.00 -41.06
N GLU A 253 6.55 -14.05 -41.57
CA GLU A 253 6.08 -15.17 -42.39
C GLU A 253 6.83 -15.24 -43.73
N VAL A 254 7.20 -14.08 -44.31
CA VAL A 254 8.11 -14.02 -45.47
C VAL A 254 9.51 -14.50 -45.07
N GLY A 255 9.99 -14.07 -43.90
CA GLY A 255 11.29 -14.43 -43.32
C GLY A 255 12.26 -13.25 -43.32
N ILE A 256 12.87 -13.01 -42.16
CA ILE A 256 13.83 -11.92 -41.92
C ILE A 256 15.14 -12.54 -41.43
N GLY A 257 16.06 -12.79 -42.36
CA GLY A 257 17.32 -13.47 -42.04
C GLY A 257 17.08 -14.85 -41.40
N LEU A 258 17.44 -14.98 -40.12
CA LEU A 258 17.28 -16.22 -39.33
C LEU A 258 15.94 -16.33 -38.58
N PHE A 259 15.03 -15.37 -38.78
CA PHE A 259 13.74 -15.30 -38.09
C PHE A 259 12.58 -15.54 -39.06
N GLY A 260 11.65 -16.41 -38.67
CA GLY A 260 10.43 -16.69 -39.42
C GLY A 260 10.63 -17.60 -40.64
N GLY A 261 9.87 -17.34 -41.71
CA GLY A 261 9.84 -18.11 -42.94
C GLY A 261 9.25 -19.51 -42.80
N LYS A 262 9.60 -20.38 -43.76
CA LYS A 262 9.17 -21.80 -43.77
C LYS A 262 10.07 -22.72 -42.93
N GLN A 263 11.26 -22.25 -42.54
CA GLN A 263 12.23 -23.07 -41.82
C GLN A 263 11.84 -23.25 -40.34
N PRO A 264 11.86 -24.48 -39.79
CA PRO A 264 11.44 -24.73 -38.40
C PRO A 264 12.21 -23.90 -37.37
N VAL A 265 13.52 -23.73 -37.57
CA VAL A 265 14.38 -22.93 -36.69
C VAL A 265 13.98 -21.45 -36.72
N GLY A 266 13.71 -20.91 -37.91
CA GLY A 266 13.28 -19.52 -38.05
C GLY A 266 11.91 -19.28 -37.42
N ARG A 267 10.94 -20.17 -37.67
CA ARG A 267 9.61 -20.11 -37.03
C ARG A 267 9.71 -20.14 -35.50
N LYS A 268 10.57 -21.00 -34.94
CA LYS A 268 10.85 -21.05 -33.50
C LYS A 268 11.38 -19.71 -32.97
N CYS A 269 12.38 -19.12 -33.64
CA CYS A 269 12.94 -17.82 -33.24
C CYS A 269 11.89 -16.71 -33.33
N ALA A 270 11.05 -16.69 -34.36
CA ALA A 270 9.93 -15.75 -34.49
C ALA A 270 8.91 -15.90 -33.34
N ALA A 271 8.49 -17.14 -33.04
CA ALA A 271 7.58 -17.41 -31.94
C ALA A 271 8.14 -16.95 -30.58
N GLN A 272 9.42 -17.24 -30.31
CA GLN A 272 10.09 -16.84 -29.07
C GLN A 272 10.26 -15.31 -28.97
N LEU A 273 10.53 -14.64 -30.09
CA LEU A 273 10.64 -13.18 -30.16
C LEU A 273 9.29 -12.50 -29.87
N LEU A 274 8.19 -13.04 -30.44
CA LEU A 274 6.86 -12.47 -30.28
C LEU A 274 6.22 -12.81 -28.92
N ARG A 275 6.54 -13.95 -28.30
CA ARG A 275 5.94 -14.46 -27.04
C ARG A 275 5.77 -13.40 -25.94
N PRO A 276 6.74 -12.51 -25.64
CA PRO A 276 6.64 -11.56 -24.53
C PRO A 276 5.67 -10.41 -24.80
N LEU A 277 5.41 -10.08 -26.07
CA LEU A 277 4.58 -8.95 -26.49
C LEU A 277 3.20 -9.39 -27.00
N ALA A 278 3.10 -10.64 -27.49
CA ALA A 278 1.87 -11.28 -27.92
C ALA A 278 0.96 -11.62 -26.71
N THR A 279 0.46 -10.57 -26.08
CA THR A 279 -0.50 -10.64 -24.98
C THR A 279 -1.91 -10.55 -25.55
N LYS A 280 -2.89 -11.02 -24.78
CA LYS A 280 -4.30 -10.90 -25.12
C LYS A 280 -4.64 -11.54 -26.49
N SER A 281 -5.45 -10.88 -27.30
CA SER A 281 -5.84 -11.30 -28.65
C SER A 281 -4.67 -11.42 -29.63
N GLN A 282 -3.51 -10.81 -29.34
CA GLN A 282 -2.31 -10.91 -30.17
C GLN A 282 -1.58 -12.25 -29.98
N ALA A 283 -1.93 -13.06 -28.98
CA ALA A 283 -1.35 -14.38 -28.79
C ALA A 283 -1.52 -15.29 -30.02
N LYS A 284 -2.62 -15.12 -30.78
CA LYS A 284 -2.88 -15.85 -32.03
C LYS A 284 -1.81 -15.58 -33.12
N ILE A 285 -1.21 -14.39 -33.10
CA ILE A 285 -0.17 -13.98 -34.05
C ILE A 285 1.10 -14.78 -33.79
N ALA A 286 1.54 -14.86 -32.53
CA ALA A 286 2.70 -15.69 -32.18
C ALA A 286 2.41 -17.19 -32.37
N LEU A 287 1.15 -17.61 -32.17
CA LEU A 287 0.74 -19.01 -32.28
C LEU A 287 0.87 -19.54 -33.71
N SER A 288 0.72 -18.71 -34.75
CA SER A 288 0.87 -19.14 -36.15
C SER A 288 2.25 -19.72 -36.43
N PHE A 289 3.28 -19.24 -35.73
CA PHE A 289 4.67 -19.71 -35.87
C PHE A 289 4.96 -21.00 -35.09
N VAL A 290 4.03 -21.48 -34.25
CA VAL A 290 4.27 -22.65 -33.40
C VAL A 290 3.62 -23.91 -33.99
N PRO A 291 4.40 -24.94 -34.35
CA PRO A 291 3.87 -26.17 -34.95
C PRO A 291 3.08 -27.00 -33.93
N GLU A 292 2.22 -27.90 -34.42
CA GLU A 292 1.47 -28.86 -33.59
C GLU A 292 2.30 -30.11 -33.19
N GLY A 293 3.61 -29.95 -33.08
CA GLY A 293 4.53 -31.05 -32.75
C GLY A 293 4.63 -31.36 -31.25
N ASP A 294 5.36 -32.42 -30.94
CA ASP A 294 5.57 -32.92 -29.58
C ASP A 294 6.90 -32.46 -28.97
N GLU A 295 7.60 -31.53 -29.63
CA GLU A 295 8.83 -30.96 -29.10
C GLU A 295 8.55 -30.11 -27.84
N ASP A 296 9.37 -30.28 -26.80
CA ASP A 296 9.24 -29.58 -25.50
C ASP A 296 9.06 -28.06 -25.59
N TRP A 297 9.62 -27.40 -26.61
CA TRP A 297 9.44 -25.96 -26.78
C TRP A 297 8.10 -25.61 -27.43
N ALA A 298 7.60 -26.45 -28.36
CA ALA A 298 6.35 -26.23 -29.05
C ALA A 298 5.17 -26.49 -28.10
N LEU A 299 5.24 -27.56 -27.31
CA LEU A 299 4.26 -27.86 -26.25
C LEU A 299 4.14 -26.70 -25.25
N ASP A 300 5.27 -26.22 -24.69
CA ASP A 300 5.27 -25.11 -23.72
C ASP A 300 4.72 -23.82 -24.34
N MET A 301 5.19 -23.48 -25.55
CA MET A 301 4.80 -22.26 -26.24
C MET A 301 3.31 -22.26 -26.60
N ARG A 302 2.77 -23.38 -27.11
CA ARG A 302 1.33 -23.50 -27.43
C ARG A 302 0.47 -23.40 -26.19
N ALA A 303 0.79 -24.14 -25.13
CA ALA A 303 0.04 -24.06 -23.88
C ALA A 303 0.05 -22.64 -23.30
N ASP A 304 1.18 -21.93 -23.40
CA ASP A 304 1.29 -20.54 -22.96
C ASP A 304 0.44 -19.56 -23.77
N LEU A 305 0.55 -19.62 -25.10
CA LEU A 305 -0.14 -18.71 -26.01
C LEU A 305 -1.65 -18.96 -26.03
N LEU A 306 -2.10 -20.21 -26.04
CA LEU A 306 -3.52 -20.54 -26.00
C LEU A 306 -4.17 -20.12 -24.68
N HIS A 307 -3.45 -20.26 -23.55
CA HIS A 307 -3.91 -19.71 -22.27
C HIS A 307 -4.01 -18.18 -22.30
N LYS A 308 -3.03 -17.47 -22.88
CA LYS A 308 -3.08 -16.01 -23.05
C LYS A 308 -4.26 -15.56 -23.93
N GLN A 309 -4.53 -16.30 -25.01
CA GLN A 309 -5.67 -16.07 -25.89
C GLN A 309 -7.00 -16.25 -25.12
N TRP A 310 -7.17 -17.39 -24.45
CA TRP A 310 -8.37 -17.64 -23.64
C TRP A 310 -8.56 -16.61 -22.53
N SER A 311 -7.50 -16.23 -21.82
CA SER A 311 -7.57 -15.24 -20.75
C SER A 311 -8.05 -13.86 -21.23
N SER A 312 -7.91 -13.55 -22.53
CA SER A 312 -8.37 -12.29 -23.12
C SER A 312 -9.69 -12.39 -23.85
N GLU A 313 -9.97 -13.53 -24.47
CA GLU A 313 -11.23 -13.81 -25.15
C GLU A 313 -11.82 -15.09 -24.55
N PRO A 314 -12.43 -15.02 -23.34
CA PRO A 314 -12.98 -16.20 -22.70
C PRO A 314 -14.17 -16.72 -23.49
N SER A 315 -13.97 -17.88 -24.14
CA SER A 315 -15.01 -18.60 -24.86
C SER A 315 -14.84 -20.10 -24.63
N PRO A 316 -15.92 -20.91 -24.70
CA PRO A 316 -15.80 -22.36 -24.57
C PRO A 316 -14.78 -22.99 -25.55
N PRO A 317 -14.71 -22.57 -26.84
CA PRO A 317 -13.67 -23.06 -27.77
C PRO A 317 -12.25 -22.71 -27.33
N ASN A 318 -12.00 -21.46 -26.92
CA ASN A 318 -10.66 -21.03 -26.48
C ASN A 318 -10.24 -21.74 -25.19
N LEU A 319 -11.17 -21.96 -24.25
CA LEU A 319 -10.92 -22.73 -23.03
C LEU A 319 -10.55 -24.17 -23.34
N SER A 320 -11.31 -24.81 -24.24
CA SER A 320 -11.06 -26.18 -24.68
C SER A 320 -9.69 -26.33 -25.35
N ALA A 321 -9.32 -25.37 -26.21
CA ALA A 321 -8.00 -25.36 -26.86
C ALA A 321 -6.86 -25.17 -25.86
N ALA A 322 -6.99 -24.21 -24.93
CA ALA A 322 -6.00 -23.97 -23.88
C ALA A 322 -5.84 -25.17 -22.95
N TRP A 323 -6.96 -25.81 -22.57
CA TRP A 323 -6.96 -27.01 -21.76
C TRP A 323 -6.26 -28.17 -22.46
N LYS A 324 -6.68 -28.53 -23.68
CA LYS A 324 -6.09 -29.65 -24.44
C LYS A 324 -4.59 -29.47 -24.67
N ALA A 325 -4.15 -28.26 -25.00
CA ALA A 325 -2.73 -27.98 -25.17
C ALA A 325 -1.94 -28.12 -23.87
N ASN A 326 -2.52 -27.69 -22.75
CA ASN A 326 -1.89 -27.81 -21.43
C ASN A 326 -1.87 -29.26 -20.93
N GLU A 327 -2.93 -30.03 -21.17
CA GLU A 327 -3.00 -31.45 -20.84
C GLU A 327 -1.95 -32.25 -21.64
N LYS A 328 -1.85 -31.99 -22.95
CA LYS A 328 -0.81 -32.55 -23.81
C LYS A 328 0.60 -32.18 -23.32
N LEU A 329 0.82 -30.92 -22.93
CA LEU A 329 2.07 -30.47 -22.32
C LEU A 329 2.41 -31.31 -21.08
N ILE A 330 1.49 -31.45 -20.13
CA ILE A 330 1.74 -32.17 -18.87
C ILE A 330 2.05 -33.64 -19.13
N ALA A 331 1.29 -34.28 -20.03
CA ALA A 331 1.42 -35.70 -20.35
C ALA A 331 2.73 -36.03 -21.09
N THR A 332 3.15 -35.18 -22.04
CA THR A 332 4.24 -35.51 -22.96
C THR A 332 5.59 -34.93 -22.55
N ILE A 333 5.63 -33.78 -21.87
CA ILE A 333 6.89 -33.08 -21.64
C ILE A 333 7.82 -33.84 -20.70
N ARG A 334 9.11 -33.91 -21.06
CA ARG A 334 10.14 -34.58 -20.24
C ARG A 334 10.73 -33.68 -19.17
N ASN A 335 10.73 -32.37 -19.40
CA ASN A 335 11.27 -31.40 -18.46
C ASN A 335 10.32 -31.17 -17.27
N ASP A 336 10.70 -31.64 -16.09
CA ASP A 336 9.90 -31.51 -14.86
C ASP A 336 9.56 -30.06 -14.47
N GLY A 337 10.46 -29.12 -14.75
CA GLY A 337 10.22 -27.69 -14.47
C GLY A 337 9.08 -27.15 -15.32
N LYS A 338 9.11 -27.42 -16.62
CA LYS A 338 8.05 -27.03 -17.55
C LYS A 338 6.76 -27.81 -17.31
N ARG A 339 6.85 -29.09 -16.94
CA ARG A 339 5.69 -29.88 -16.51
C ARG A 339 5.00 -29.20 -15.33
N LEU A 340 5.75 -28.77 -14.32
CA LEU A 340 5.22 -28.08 -13.15
C LEU A 340 4.56 -26.74 -13.52
N ASP A 341 5.14 -25.98 -14.45
CA ASP A 341 4.51 -24.75 -14.96
C ASP A 341 3.20 -25.03 -15.72
N GLY A 342 3.15 -26.14 -16.47
CA GLY A 342 1.92 -26.65 -17.08
C GLY A 342 0.88 -27.03 -16.02
N ILE A 343 1.28 -27.70 -14.94
CA ILE A 343 0.36 -28.06 -13.85
C ILE A 343 -0.19 -26.80 -13.17
N LYS A 344 0.64 -25.80 -12.85
CA LYS A 344 0.15 -24.50 -12.33
C LYS A 344 -0.92 -23.88 -13.22
N ARG A 345 -0.66 -23.85 -14.53
CA ARG A 345 -1.61 -23.33 -15.53
C ARG A 345 -2.88 -24.18 -15.57
N GLY A 346 -2.75 -25.49 -15.38
CA GLY A 346 -3.85 -26.43 -15.24
C GLY A 346 -4.79 -26.03 -14.09
N PHE A 347 -4.28 -25.67 -12.92
CA PHE A 347 -5.10 -25.19 -11.79
C PHE A 347 -5.88 -23.90 -12.11
N MET A 348 -5.34 -23.03 -12.96
CA MET A 348 -6.06 -21.82 -13.40
C MET A 348 -7.20 -22.15 -14.37
N LEU A 349 -6.96 -23.10 -15.29
CA LEU A 349 -7.93 -23.52 -16.30
C LEU A 349 -9.03 -24.40 -15.72
N VAL A 350 -8.67 -25.31 -14.80
CA VAL A 350 -9.58 -26.32 -14.23
C VAL A 350 -10.76 -25.68 -13.50
N ALA A 351 -10.55 -24.51 -12.87
CA ALA A 351 -11.58 -23.73 -12.19
C ALA A 351 -12.71 -23.24 -13.11
N LYS A 352 -12.56 -23.37 -14.43
CA LYS A 352 -13.51 -22.94 -15.45
C LYS A 352 -14.09 -24.10 -16.27
N LEU A 353 -13.69 -25.33 -15.96
CA LEU A 353 -14.18 -26.54 -16.61
C LEU A 353 -15.45 -27.08 -15.94
N PRO A 354 -16.20 -27.98 -16.61
CA PRO A 354 -17.25 -28.76 -15.96
C PRO A 354 -16.72 -29.50 -14.72
N LYS A 355 -17.54 -29.51 -13.65
CA LYS A 355 -17.15 -30.00 -12.33
C LYS A 355 -16.56 -31.42 -12.34
N THR A 356 -17.13 -32.33 -13.12
CA THR A 356 -16.66 -33.72 -13.24
C THR A 356 -15.20 -33.82 -13.71
N LYS A 357 -14.88 -33.15 -14.82
CA LYS A 357 -13.50 -33.09 -15.35
C LYS A 357 -12.54 -32.40 -14.38
N ALA A 358 -13.03 -31.37 -13.71
CA ALA A 358 -12.25 -30.64 -12.73
C ALA A 358 -11.86 -31.52 -11.55
N ASP A 359 -12.82 -32.26 -10.99
CA ASP A 359 -12.61 -33.13 -9.83
C ASP A 359 -11.70 -34.32 -10.18
N GLU A 360 -11.86 -34.93 -11.36
CA GLU A 360 -11.00 -36.01 -11.86
C GLU A 360 -9.53 -35.58 -11.96
N TRP A 361 -9.27 -34.48 -12.68
CA TRP A 361 -7.91 -33.97 -12.86
C TRP A 361 -7.28 -33.56 -11.53
N MET A 362 -8.05 -32.91 -10.66
CA MET A 362 -7.59 -32.52 -9.33
C MET A 362 -7.22 -33.71 -8.45
N SER A 363 -8.04 -34.77 -8.49
CA SER A 363 -7.77 -36.00 -7.74
C SER A 363 -6.43 -36.61 -8.16
N GLU A 364 -6.12 -36.62 -9.46
CA GLU A 364 -4.85 -37.12 -9.97
C GLU A 364 -3.65 -36.32 -9.42
N GLN A 365 -3.75 -34.99 -9.34
CA GLN A 365 -2.63 -34.16 -8.87
C GLN A 365 -2.29 -34.37 -7.39
N PHE A 366 -3.24 -34.81 -6.57
CA PHE A 366 -3.05 -35.00 -5.13
C PHE A 366 -2.99 -36.49 -4.71
N ARG A 367 -2.97 -37.43 -5.65
CA ARG A 367 -2.60 -38.85 -5.36
C ARG A 367 -1.12 -38.96 -5.00
N GLU A 368 -0.72 -40.09 -4.42
CA GLU A 368 0.70 -40.39 -4.15
C GLU A 368 1.52 -40.32 -5.45
N GLY A 369 2.63 -39.59 -5.42
CA GLY A 369 3.45 -39.29 -6.61
C GLY A 369 2.96 -38.10 -7.45
N GLY A 370 1.81 -37.50 -7.14
CA GLY A 370 1.26 -36.32 -7.80
C GLY A 370 1.98 -35.01 -7.44
N SER A 371 1.78 -33.96 -8.24
CA SER A 371 2.46 -32.66 -8.08
C SER A 371 1.77 -31.68 -7.12
N GLY A 372 0.61 -32.03 -6.56
CA GLY A 372 -0.21 -31.15 -5.73
C GLY A 372 0.53 -30.56 -4.53
N LEU A 373 1.39 -31.36 -3.87
CA LEU A 373 2.24 -30.89 -2.76
C LEU A 373 3.25 -29.83 -3.21
N LYS A 374 3.90 -30.06 -4.36
CA LYS A 374 4.91 -29.17 -4.93
C LYS A 374 4.28 -27.82 -5.33
N LEU A 375 3.00 -27.82 -5.72
CA LEU A 375 2.26 -26.59 -6.01
C LEU A 375 1.96 -25.78 -4.76
N ILE A 376 1.52 -26.41 -3.66
CA ILE A 376 1.33 -25.72 -2.38
C ILE A 376 2.64 -25.05 -1.96
N GLN A 377 3.75 -25.79 -2.03
CA GLN A 377 5.08 -25.27 -1.72
C GLN A 377 5.45 -24.07 -2.61
N LEU A 378 5.19 -24.16 -3.91
CA LEU A 378 5.59 -23.13 -4.87
C LEU A 378 4.75 -21.85 -4.76
N VAL A 379 3.43 -21.98 -4.62
CA VAL A 379 2.55 -20.83 -4.36
C VAL A 379 2.87 -20.20 -3.01
N GLN A 380 3.18 -21.00 -1.98
CA GLN A 380 3.62 -20.49 -0.69
C GLN A 380 4.93 -19.70 -0.82
N ALA A 381 5.92 -20.22 -1.55
CA ALA A 381 7.17 -19.53 -1.81
C ALA A 381 6.95 -18.22 -2.59
N ASP A 382 6.05 -18.23 -3.58
CA ASP A 382 5.71 -17.04 -4.36
C ASP A 382 5.00 -15.97 -3.52
N VAL A 383 4.09 -16.33 -2.61
CA VAL A 383 3.49 -15.37 -1.66
C VAL A 383 4.57 -14.73 -0.78
N HIS A 384 5.47 -15.54 -0.20
CA HIS A 384 6.52 -15.03 0.69
C HIS A 384 7.54 -14.15 -0.05
N ARG A 385 7.99 -14.58 -1.23
CA ARG A 385 8.93 -13.83 -2.07
C ARG A 385 8.34 -12.49 -2.51
N ASN A 386 7.05 -12.47 -2.83
CA ASN A 386 6.38 -11.29 -3.37
C ASN A 386 5.73 -10.39 -2.30
N LEU A 387 5.79 -10.71 -1.01
CA LEU A 387 5.20 -9.90 0.06
C LEU A 387 5.66 -8.41 0.03
N ARG A 388 6.88 -8.17 -0.43
CA ARG A 388 7.47 -6.81 -0.59
C ARG A 388 7.31 -6.24 -2.01
N SER A 389 6.80 -7.04 -2.93
CA SER A 389 6.63 -6.67 -4.34
C SER A 389 5.50 -5.65 -4.50
N THR A 390 5.69 -4.73 -5.44
CA THR A 390 4.66 -3.81 -5.93
C THR A 390 3.73 -4.46 -6.95
N ASN A 391 3.97 -5.72 -7.34
CA ASN A 391 3.06 -6.46 -8.20
C ASN A 391 1.84 -6.95 -7.40
N TYR A 392 0.93 -6.02 -7.09
CA TYR A 392 -0.28 -6.30 -6.32
C TYR A 392 -1.18 -7.34 -7.00
N ASN A 393 -1.29 -7.28 -8.33
CA ASN A 393 -2.07 -8.25 -9.11
C ASN A 393 -1.48 -9.65 -8.96
N GLY A 394 -0.17 -9.82 -9.16
CA GLY A 394 0.48 -11.12 -9.00
C GLY A 394 0.33 -11.69 -7.60
N ARG A 395 0.39 -10.86 -6.55
CA ARG A 395 0.15 -11.30 -5.17
C ARG A 395 -1.30 -11.74 -4.95
N SER A 396 -2.27 -11.03 -5.53
CA SER A 396 -3.67 -11.43 -5.49
C SER A 396 -3.91 -12.75 -6.23
N GLU A 397 -3.30 -12.94 -7.39
CA GLU A 397 -3.37 -14.20 -8.14
C GLU A 397 -2.77 -15.38 -7.35
N ASN A 398 -1.70 -15.14 -6.59
CA ASN A 398 -1.11 -16.17 -5.74
C ASN A 398 -2.10 -16.60 -4.63
N LEU A 399 -2.79 -15.66 -3.98
CA LEU A 399 -3.81 -15.98 -2.97
C LEU A 399 -5.01 -16.71 -3.58
N ARG A 400 -5.45 -16.31 -4.77
CA ARG A 400 -6.51 -17.02 -5.51
C ARG A 400 -6.10 -18.45 -5.82
N SER A 401 -4.90 -18.63 -6.37
CA SER A 401 -4.35 -19.95 -6.73
C SER A 401 -4.25 -20.83 -5.49
N LEU A 402 -3.73 -20.29 -4.38
CA LEU A 402 -3.67 -20.98 -3.09
C LEU A 402 -5.06 -21.46 -2.64
N ARG A 403 -6.07 -20.59 -2.72
CA ARG A 403 -7.45 -20.92 -2.34
C ARG A 403 -8.04 -22.03 -3.21
N GLN A 404 -7.79 -22.01 -4.52
CA GLN A 404 -8.25 -23.04 -5.44
C GLN A 404 -7.58 -24.39 -5.19
N ILE A 405 -6.26 -24.39 -5.00
CA ILE A 405 -5.48 -25.60 -4.68
C ILE A 405 -5.99 -26.22 -3.37
N VAL A 406 -6.19 -25.40 -2.33
CA VAL A 406 -6.70 -25.88 -1.04
C VAL A 406 -8.14 -26.37 -1.14
N GLY A 407 -9.01 -25.69 -1.89
CA GLY A 407 -10.38 -26.13 -2.10
C GLY A 407 -10.45 -27.52 -2.74
N ALA A 408 -9.60 -27.78 -3.74
CA ALA A 408 -9.52 -29.09 -4.36
C ALA A 408 -8.95 -30.17 -3.44
N LEU A 409 -7.94 -29.83 -2.64
CA LEU A 409 -7.40 -30.72 -1.61
C LEU A 409 -8.49 -31.13 -0.60
N LEU A 410 -9.31 -30.18 -0.15
CA LEU A 410 -10.40 -30.44 0.79
C LEU A 410 -11.47 -31.34 0.17
N ASN A 411 -11.83 -31.11 -1.10
CA ASN A 411 -12.79 -31.96 -1.82
C ASN A 411 -12.29 -33.41 -1.95
N GLN A 412 -11.00 -33.59 -2.27
CA GLN A 412 -10.41 -34.92 -2.42
C GLN A 412 -10.21 -35.63 -1.07
N ALA A 413 -9.96 -34.89 0.00
CA ALA A 413 -9.76 -35.48 1.33
C ALA A 413 -11.00 -36.23 1.85
N GLY A 414 -12.20 -35.90 1.35
CA GLY A 414 -13.43 -36.65 1.65
C GLY A 414 -13.78 -36.78 3.14
N GLY A 415 -13.24 -35.89 3.99
CA GLY A 415 -13.40 -35.91 5.45
C GLY A 415 -12.18 -36.42 6.24
N ASP A 416 -11.26 -37.18 5.63
CA ASP A 416 -9.99 -37.59 6.24
C ASP A 416 -8.95 -36.47 6.11
N LEU A 417 -9.08 -35.46 6.98
CA LEU A 417 -8.21 -34.28 7.00
C LEU A 417 -6.94 -34.49 7.83
N ALA A 418 -6.81 -35.61 8.55
CA ALA A 418 -5.71 -35.85 9.46
C ALA A 418 -4.36 -35.88 8.72
N LYS A 419 -4.30 -36.60 7.59
CA LYS A 419 -3.10 -36.68 6.74
C LYS A 419 -2.73 -35.35 6.07
N TRP A 420 -3.71 -34.47 5.86
CA TRP A 420 -3.52 -33.19 5.16
C TRP A 420 -3.32 -32.00 6.10
N LYS A 421 -3.45 -32.20 7.42
CA LYS A 421 -3.40 -31.14 8.43
C LYS A 421 -2.15 -30.27 8.33
N LEU A 422 -0.97 -30.87 8.18
CA LEU A 422 0.28 -30.12 8.06
C LEU A 422 0.29 -29.23 6.79
N LEU A 423 -0.18 -29.76 5.68
CA LEU A 423 -0.19 -29.07 4.39
C LEU A 423 -1.21 -27.92 4.37
N LEU A 424 -2.40 -28.14 4.93
CA LEU A 424 -3.41 -27.10 5.14
C LEU A 424 -2.90 -26.01 6.08
N THR A 425 -2.07 -26.37 7.07
CA THR A 425 -1.42 -25.42 7.97
C THR A 425 -0.39 -24.57 7.23
N ILE A 426 0.50 -25.18 6.44
CA ILE A 426 1.49 -24.47 5.62
C ILE A 426 0.81 -23.52 4.63
N ALA A 427 -0.26 -23.99 3.97
CA ALA A 427 -1.05 -23.16 3.08
C ALA A 427 -1.68 -21.97 3.84
N SER A 428 -2.18 -22.19 5.06
CA SER A 428 -2.82 -21.11 5.84
C SER A 428 -1.82 -20.02 6.25
N GLU A 429 -0.55 -20.38 6.50
CA GLU A 429 0.51 -19.41 6.80
C GLU A 429 0.76 -18.46 5.63
N ALA A 430 0.68 -18.93 4.38
CA ALA A 430 0.84 -18.09 3.21
C ALA A 430 -0.22 -16.98 3.16
N TRP A 431 -1.50 -17.34 3.37
CA TRP A 431 -2.57 -16.35 3.45
C TRP A 431 -2.41 -15.44 4.68
N LEU A 432 -2.07 -16.02 5.83
CA LEU A 432 -1.96 -15.31 7.10
C LEU A 432 -0.92 -14.18 7.05
N VAL A 433 0.24 -14.43 6.43
CA VAL A 433 1.29 -13.41 6.27
C VAL A 433 0.80 -12.20 5.48
N GLU A 434 0.00 -12.41 4.42
CA GLU A 434 -0.61 -11.31 3.67
C GLU A 434 -1.73 -10.60 4.45
N ALA A 435 -2.53 -11.35 5.21
CA ALA A 435 -3.58 -10.80 6.04
C ALA A 435 -3.02 -9.93 7.17
N GLU A 436 -2.02 -10.40 7.90
CA GLU A 436 -1.35 -9.62 8.96
C GLU A 436 -0.64 -8.38 8.40
N ASN A 437 0.01 -8.52 7.24
CA ASN A 437 0.60 -7.38 6.54
C ASN A 437 -0.47 -6.33 6.19
N THR A 438 -1.61 -6.76 5.67
CA THR A 438 -2.74 -5.89 5.33
C THR A 438 -3.35 -5.25 6.58
N ALA A 439 -3.64 -6.03 7.62
CA ALA A 439 -4.15 -5.54 8.90
C ALA A 439 -3.22 -4.50 9.56
N LYS A 440 -1.90 -4.68 9.45
CA LYS A 440 -0.93 -3.77 10.05
C LYS A 440 -0.70 -2.49 9.24
N TYR A 441 -0.53 -2.61 7.93
CA TYR A 441 -0.03 -1.50 7.10
C TYR A 441 -1.10 -0.84 6.23
N TYR A 442 -2.25 -1.48 6.00
CA TYR A 442 -3.32 -0.86 5.21
C TYR A 442 -3.93 0.33 5.96
N ARG A 443 -4.07 1.42 5.22
CA ARG A 443 -4.80 2.64 5.60
C ARG A 443 -5.76 2.97 4.47
N ALA A 444 -7.04 3.06 4.79
CA ALA A 444 -8.03 3.48 3.82
C ALA A 444 -7.74 4.93 3.41
N THR A 445 -7.65 5.18 2.12
CA THR A 445 -7.57 6.52 1.57
C THR A 445 -8.93 7.19 1.76
N VAL A 446 -9.05 8.07 2.75
CA VAL A 446 -10.30 8.82 2.98
C VAL A 446 -10.20 10.14 2.23
N THR A 447 -10.91 10.26 1.12
CA THR A 447 -11.15 11.57 0.49
C THR A 447 -12.08 12.35 1.41
N ARG A 448 -11.52 13.07 2.37
CA ARG A 448 -12.29 14.05 3.14
C ARG A 448 -12.37 15.29 2.27
N SER A 449 -13.51 15.53 1.64
CA SER A 449 -13.78 16.69 0.77
C SER A 449 -13.62 18.06 1.45
N ASN A 450 -13.27 18.10 2.73
CA ASN A 450 -13.48 19.25 3.60
C ASN A 450 -12.22 19.72 4.34
N MET A 451 -11.02 19.21 4.02
CA MET A 451 -9.79 19.84 4.50
C MET A 451 -9.41 20.99 3.58
N MET A 452 -9.93 22.19 3.87
CA MET A 452 -9.61 23.43 3.16
C MET A 452 -8.12 23.86 3.23
N VAL A 453 -7.27 23.10 3.90
CA VAL A 453 -5.84 23.42 4.08
C VAL A 453 -4.91 22.49 3.29
N TYR A 454 -5.43 21.37 2.74
CA TYR A 454 -4.61 20.40 2.03
C TYR A 454 -5.40 19.81 0.86
N ASP A 455 -4.86 19.93 -0.34
CA ASP A 455 -5.44 19.31 -1.53
C ASP A 455 -5.61 17.79 -1.28
N PRO A 456 -6.84 17.24 -1.41
CA PRO A 456 -7.12 15.83 -1.20
C PRO A 456 -6.16 14.94 -1.99
N VAL A 457 -5.77 15.33 -3.20
CA VAL A 457 -4.82 14.59 -4.03
C VAL A 457 -3.46 14.47 -3.34
N TYR A 458 -2.98 15.52 -2.66
CA TYR A 458 -1.71 15.47 -1.92
C TYR A 458 -1.79 14.61 -0.66
N GLU A 459 -2.91 14.62 0.08
CA GLU A 459 -3.04 13.73 1.25
C GLU A 459 -3.19 12.27 0.80
N GLN A 460 -3.88 12.01 -0.31
CA GLN A 460 -3.91 10.68 -0.93
C GLN A 460 -2.49 10.26 -1.35
N GLN A 461 -1.74 11.13 -2.04
CA GLN A 461 -0.36 10.88 -2.42
C GLN A 461 0.54 10.66 -1.21
N ARG A 462 0.34 11.38 -0.11
CA ARG A 462 1.09 11.22 1.14
C ARG A 462 0.79 9.89 1.82
N ILE A 463 -0.49 9.49 1.91
CA ILE A 463 -0.89 8.19 2.47
C ILE A 463 -0.31 7.06 1.61
N MET A 464 -0.45 7.17 0.29
CA MET A 464 0.15 6.24 -0.65
C MET A 464 1.66 6.23 -0.55
N ALA A 465 2.33 7.38 -0.42
CA ALA A 465 3.78 7.47 -0.25
C ALA A 465 4.25 6.84 1.07
N GLN A 466 3.50 7.01 2.17
CA GLN A 466 3.78 6.36 3.45
C GLN A 466 3.56 4.84 3.40
N GLN A 467 2.52 4.40 2.69
CA GLN A 467 2.30 2.97 2.45
C GLN A 467 3.36 2.39 1.52
N ASN A 468 3.78 3.15 0.50
CA ASN A 468 4.77 2.76 -0.48
C ASN A 468 6.21 2.84 0.05
N SER A 469 6.46 3.62 1.11
CA SER A 469 7.75 3.69 1.82
C SER A 469 7.90 2.61 2.87
N SER A 470 6.80 1.95 3.27
CA SER A 470 6.87 0.74 4.08
C SER A 470 7.63 -0.35 3.33
N ARG A 471 8.52 -1.05 4.04
CA ARG A 471 9.19 -2.26 3.56
C ARG A 471 8.18 -3.33 3.14
N TYR A 472 6.99 -3.32 3.74
CA TYR A 472 5.89 -4.23 3.46
C TYR A 472 4.69 -3.45 2.94
N LYS A 473 4.34 -3.70 1.67
CA LYS A 473 3.24 -3.00 1.00
C LYS A 473 1.97 -3.83 1.17
N PRO A 474 0.89 -3.28 1.76
CA PRO A 474 -0.36 -4.03 1.91
C PRO A 474 -1.05 -4.22 0.56
N ILE A 475 -1.81 -5.30 0.40
CA ILE A 475 -2.77 -5.43 -0.71
C ILE A 475 -4.15 -4.93 -0.26
N ALA A 476 -5.11 -4.82 -1.17
CA ALA A 476 -6.46 -4.37 -0.83
C ALA A 476 -7.14 -5.39 0.13
N PRO A 477 -7.73 -4.95 1.26
CA PRO A 477 -8.38 -5.85 2.22
C PRO A 477 -9.43 -6.77 1.60
N ALA A 478 -10.21 -6.27 0.63
CA ALA A 478 -11.22 -7.05 -0.06
C ALA A 478 -10.64 -8.32 -0.73
N LEU A 479 -9.47 -8.20 -1.37
CA LEU A 479 -8.81 -9.32 -2.05
C LEU A 479 -8.29 -10.38 -1.06
N VAL A 480 -7.81 -9.94 0.11
CA VAL A 480 -7.41 -10.86 1.18
C VAL A 480 -8.62 -11.64 1.70
N ILE A 481 -9.73 -10.93 1.95
CA ILE A 481 -10.97 -11.51 2.49
C ILE A 481 -11.57 -12.52 1.52
N GLU A 482 -11.60 -12.21 0.22
CA GLU A 482 -12.12 -13.08 -0.85
C GLU A 482 -11.44 -14.47 -0.85
N HIS A 483 -10.18 -14.53 -0.45
CA HIS A 483 -9.36 -15.74 -0.47
C HIS A 483 -9.06 -16.30 0.93
N ALA A 484 -9.81 -15.86 1.96
CA ALA A 484 -9.63 -16.30 3.33
C ALA A 484 -9.97 -17.79 3.55
N PRO A 485 -9.31 -18.48 4.51
CA PRO A 485 -9.68 -19.83 4.92
C PRO A 485 -11.15 -19.95 5.31
N GLY A 486 -11.86 -20.92 4.73
CA GLY A 486 -13.27 -21.21 5.02
C GLY A 486 -13.43 -22.11 6.24
N ALA A 487 -14.68 -22.44 6.60
CA ALA A 487 -14.98 -23.24 7.80
C ALA A 487 -14.24 -24.58 7.83
N ASP A 488 -14.29 -25.37 6.75
CA ASP A 488 -13.63 -26.69 6.68
C ASP A 488 -12.11 -26.58 6.76
N TRP A 489 -11.53 -25.56 6.12
CA TRP A 489 -10.11 -25.30 6.20
C TRP A 489 -9.71 -24.92 7.63
N LEU A 490 -10.44 -24.00 8.26
CA LEU A 490 -10.20 -23.59 9.65
C LEU A 490 -10.31 -24.78 10.61
N ALA A 491 -11.31 -25.64 10.43
CA ALA A 491 -11.52 -26.85 11.23
C ALA A 491 -10.35 -27.85 11.13
N ALA A 492 -9.64 -27.87 10.00
CA ALA A 492 -8.43 -28.70 9.84
C ALA A 492 -7.21 -28.14 10.58
N LEU A 493 -7.15 -26.83 10.85
CA LEU A 493 -5.97 -26.19 11.44
C LEU A 493 -5.77 -26.56 12.92
N PRO A 494 -4.52 -26.64 13.41
CA PRO A 494 -4.22 -26.59 14.83
C PRO A 494 -4.83 -25.34 15.49
N GLU A 495 -5.29 -25.45 16.73
CA GLU A 495 -6.01 -24.37 17.44
C GLU A 495 -5.21 -23.05 17.45
N SER A 496 -3.92 -23.10 17.78
CA SER A 496 -3.03 -21.93 17.80
C SER A 496 -2.91 -21.21 16.46
N ARG A 497 -3.13 -21.91 15.34
CA ARG A 497 -3.14 -21.33 13.99
C ARG A 497 -4.53 -20.87 13.58
N ARG A 498 -5.55 -21.65 13.94
CA ARG A 498 -6.95 -21.30 13.73
C ARG A 498 -7.28 -19.94 14.36
N THR A 499 -6.94 -19.74 15.64
CA THR A 499 -7.20 -18.47 16.34
C THR A 499 -6.47 -17.28 15.71
N ARG A 500 -5.21 -17.49 15.29
CA ARG A 500 -4.42 -16.46 14.61
C ARG A 500 -4.98 -16.07 13.24
N VAL A 501 -5.46 -17.04 12.45
CA VAL A 501 -6.15 -16.81 11.17
C VAL A 501 -7.45 -16.05 11.38
N MET A 502 -8.27 -16.45 12.35
CA MET A 502 -9.52 -15.77 12.70
C MET A 502 -9.27 -14.32 13.16
N ALA A 503 -8.24 -14.10 13.98
CA ALA A 503 -7.82 -12.77 14.41
C ALA A 503 -7.40 -11.88 13.22
N ALA A 504 -6.56 -12.38 12.32
CA ALA A 504 -6.13 -11.65 11.13
C ALA A 504 -7.29 -11.36 10.17
N LEU A 505 -8.24 -12.29 10.03
CA LEU A 505 -9.47 -12.09 9.25
C LEU A 505 -10.33 -10.96 9.84
N ALA A 506 -10.59 -10.99 11.15
CA ALA A 506 -11.36 -9.95 11.83
C ALA A 506 -10.72 -8.57 11.67
N GLU A 507 -9.40 -8.45 11.86
CA GLU A 507 -8.70 -7.17 11.65
C GLU A 507 -8.76 -6.70 10.19
N THR A 508 -8.65 -7.62 9.22
CA THR A 508 -8.75 -7.29 7.80
C THR A 508 -10.16 -6.84 7.42
N LEU A 509 -11.21 -7.46 7.98
CA LEU A 509 -12.60 -7.03 7.85
C LEU A 509 -12.80 -5.60 8.38
N LEU A 510 -12.20 -5.27 9.53
CA LEU A 510 -12.21 -3.90 10.08
C LEU A 510 -11.52 -2.90 9.14
N LYS A 511 -10.41 -3.28 8.51
CA LYS A 511 -9.76 -2.44 7.48
C LYS A 511 -10.62 -2.21 6.25
N ASN A 512 -11.45 -3.20 5.89
CA ASN A 512 -12.41 -3.10 4.80
C ASN A 512 -13.74 -2.45 5.22
N ARG A 513 -13.87 -1.96 6.46
CA ARG A 513 -15.10 -1.36 7.03
C ARG A 513 -16.31 -2.30 7.07
N LYS A 514 -16.08 -3.61 7.09
CA LYS A 514 -17.12 -4.64 7.24
C LYS A 514 -17.37 -4.92 8.73
N THR A 515 -17.92 -3.94 9.45
CA THR A 515 -18.07 -3.99 10.92
C THR A 515 -18.88 -5.18 11.42
N VAL A 516 -19.99 -5.52 10.74
CA VAL A 516 -20.87 -6.63 11.15
C VAL A 516 -20.16 -7.97 10.97
N GLU A 517 -19.58 -8.22 9.80
CA GLU A 517 -18.81 -9.44 9.54
C GLU A 517 -17.59 -9.57 10.48
N ALA A 518 -16.93 -8.45 10.80
CA ALA A 518 -15.84 -8.45 11.78
C ALA A 518 -16.34 -8.81 13.18
N LEU A 519 -17.52 -8.33 13.58
CA LEU A 519 -18.14 -8.69 14.86
C LEU A 519 -18.48 -10.19 14.90
N ASP A 520 -19.05 -10.75 13.83
CA ASP A 520 -19.34 -12.19 13.72
C ASP A 520 -18.07 -13.05 13.86
N GLU A 521 -16.94 -12.60 13.32
CA GLU A 521 -15.63 -13.26 13.49
C GLU A 521 -15.08 -13.10 14.91
N ILE A 522 -15.23 -11.93 15.54
CA ILE A 522 -14.82 -11.69 16.95
C ILE A 522 -15.61 -12.61 17.89
N GLU A 523 -16.91 -12.81 17.67
CA GLU A 523 -17.73 -13.72 18.48
C GLU A 523 -17.27 -15.18 18.37
N ARG A 524 -16.89 -15.62 17.17
CA ARG A 524 -16.30 -16.94 16.96
C ARG A 524 -14.93 -17.06 17.63
N LEU A 525 -14.08 -16.05 17.49
CA LEU A 525 -12.75 -16.02 18.10
C LEU A 525 -12.82 -16.01 19.63
N ALA A 526 -13.79 -15.30 20.22
CA ALA A 526 -13.94 -15.18 21.67
C ALA A 526 -14.12 -16.52 22.38
N LYS A 527 -14.66 -17.53 21.70
CA LYS A 527 -14.81 -18.89 22.25
C LYS A 527 -13.50 -19.65 22.38
N LEU A 528 -12.47 -19.26 21.62
CA LEU A 528 -11.18 -19.95 21.53
C LEU A 528 -10.02 -19.12 22.10
N ASP A 529 -10.02 -17.81 21.84
CA ASP A 529 -9.02 -16.86 22.35
C ASP A 529 -9.71 -15.54 22.78
N PRO A 530 -10.21 -15.49 24.03
CA PRO A 530 -10.85 -14.31 24.58
C PRO A 530 -9.97 -13.07 24.62
N ILE A 531 -8.65 -13.24 24.81
CA ILE A 531 -7.70 -12.13 24.95
C ILE A 531 -7.55 -11.41 23.60
N SER A 532 -7.32 -12.17 22.53
CA SER A 532 -7.25 -11.60 21.18
C SER A 532 -8.59 -11.00 20.75
N ALA A 533 -9.71 -11.68 21.03
CA ALA A 533 -11.04 -11.16 20.73
C ALA A 533 -11.31 -9.82 21.43
N LYS A 534 -10.95 -9.67 22.72
CA LYS A 534 -11.06 -8.41 23.47
C LYS A 534 -10.30 -7.27 22.79
N ARG A 535 -9.03 -7.52 22.41
CA ARG A 535 -8.19 -6.53 21.75
C ARG A 535 -8.82 -6.06 20.44
N ILE A 536 -9.33 -6.99 19.63
CA ILE A 536 -9.93 -6.67 18.33
C ILE A 536 -11.29 -5.97 18.51
N ALA A 537 -12.09 -6.34 19.52
CA ALA A 537 -13.30 -5.61 19.88
C ALA A 537 -13.04 -4.14 20.23
N ASN A 538 -11.97 -3.87 20.99
CA ASN A 538 -11.55 -2.50 21.28
C ASN A 538 -11.11 -1.73 20.01
N ILE A 539 -10.43 -2.40 19.06
CA ILE A 539 -10.08 -1.82 17.74
C ILE A 539 -11.35 -1.52 16.93
N LEU A 540 -12.33 -2.44 16.92
CA LEU A 540 -13.62 -2.27 16.27
C LEU A 540 -14.32 -1.02 16.81
N LEU A 541 -14.47 -0.90 18.13
CA LEU A 541 -15.13 0.24 18.76
C LEU A 541 -14.41 1.57 18.46
N GLY A 542 -13.08 1.60 18.52
CA GLY A 542 -12.29 2.79 18.19
C GLY A 542 -12.43 3.20 16.71
N GLY A 543 -12.38 2.22 15.79
CA GLY A 543 -12.57 2.47 14.36
C GLY A 543 -14.01 2.91 14.02
N TRP A 544 -14.99 2.28 14.67
CA TRP A 544 -16.40 2.65 14.57
C TRP A 544 -16.62 4.09 15.02
N ALA A 545 -16.11 4.45 16.21
CA ALA A 545 -16.18 5.79 16.78
C ALA A 545 -15.60 6.83 15.81
N GLN A 546 -14.42 6.56 15.24
CA GLN A 546 -13.80 7.45 14.28
C GLN A 546 -14.62 7.62 12.99
N SER A 547 -15.24 6.56 12.51
CA SER A 547 -16.03 6.57 11.27
C SER A 547 -17.38 7.28 11.41
N ARG A 548 -17.99 7.21 12.60
CA ARG A 548 -19.29 7.81 12.89
C ARG A 548 -19.20 9.23 13.45
N ASN A 549 -18.01 9.67 13.86
CA ASN A 549 -17.76 11.00 14.39
C ASN A 549 -18.02 12.09 13.35
N PRO A 550 -19.13 12.87 13.45
CA PRO A 550 -19.42 13.96 12.53
C PRO A 550 -18.38 15.09 12.65
N ASN A 551 -17.61 15.10 13.73
CA ASN A 551 -16.66 16.15 14.06
C ASN A 551 -15.21 15.79 13.71
N GLY A 552 -14.97 14.67 13.01
CA GLY A 552 -13.63 14.16 12.72
C GLY A 552 -12.78 15.01 11.77
N GLY A 553 -13.35 16.05 11.14
CA GLY A 553 -12.69 16.90 10.14
C GLY A 553 -11.85 18.06 10.71
N ALA A 554 -12.13 18.51 11.93
CA ALA A 554 -11.36 19.52 12.63
C ALA A 554 -11.61 19.35 14.13
N LYS A 555 -10.61 18.90 14.89
CA LYS A 555 -10.63 19.21 16.33
C LYS A 555 -10.35 20.71 16.43
N PRO A 556 -11.24 21.53 17.03
CA PRO A 556 -10.85 22.87 17.41
C PRO A 556 -9.59 22.75 18.27
N ARG A 557 -8.48 23.36 17.84
CA ARG A 557 -7.29 23.42 18.70
C ARG A 557 -7.70 24.24 19.92
N MET A 558 -7.65 23.63 21.10
CA MET A 558 -7.81 24.33 22.37
C MET A 558 -6.79 25.48 22.42
N PRO A 559 -7.19 26.73 22.68
CA PRO A 559 -6.24 27.79 22.93
C PRO A 559 -5.56 27.56 24.29
N ASN A 560 -4.24 27.71 24.36
CA ASN A 560 -3.61 28.13 25.61
C ASN A 560 -4.13 29.54 25.95
N VAL A 561 -4.36 29.78 27.24
CA VAL A 561 -4.89 31.04 27.78
C VAL A 561 -4.17 32.25 27.16
N GLY A 562 -4.92 33.12 26.47
CA GLY A 562 -4.43 34.41 25.96
C GLY A 562 -4.33 34.61 24.44
N MET A 563 -4.69 33.64 23.59
CA MET A 563 -4.68 33.81 22.12
C MET A 563 -6.08 33.67 21.50
N SER A 564 -6.40 34.57 20.56
CA SER A 564 -7.65 34.54 19.78
C SER A 564 -7.81 33.21 19.04
N VAL A 565 -9.02 32.67 19.08
CA VAL A 565 -9.35 31.35 18.54
C VAL A 565 -9.19 31.37 17.02
N TYR A 566 -8.12 30.80 16.49
CA TYR A 566 -8.04 30.50 15.05
C TYR A 566 -8.87 29.26 14.76
N ILE A 567 -10.10 29.49 14.32
CA ILE A 567 -11.08 28.46 13.95
C ILE A 567 -11.02 28.26 12.42
N PRO A 568 -10.73 27.06 11.91
CA PRO A 568 -10.78 26.81 10.48
C PRO A 568 -12.22 27.00 9.94
N PRO A 569 -12.40 27.54 8.72
CA PRO A 569 -13.72 27.73 8.14
C PRO A 569 -14.43 26.39 7.86
N ARG A 570 -15.73 26.35 8.23
CA ARG A 570 -16.76 25.33 7.96
C ARG A 570 -16.30 23.86 7.90
N PRO A 571 -16.64 23.00 8.89
CA PRO A 571 -16.77 21.58 8.61
C PRO A 571 -17.93 21.39 7.62
N SER A 572 -17.66 21.22 6.32
CA SER A 572 -18.68 20.98 5.28
C SER A 572 -19.29 19.57 5.32
N GLY A 573 -19.59 19.07 6.52
CA GLY A 573 -20.44 17.89 6.70
C GLY A 573 -21.88 18.36 6.86
N THR A 574 -22.84 17.70 6.21
CA THR A 574 -24.25 17.84 6.57
C THR A 574 -24.37 17.73 8.10
N PRO A 575 -25.03 18.68 8.79
CA PRO A 575 -25.27 18.59 10.22
C PRO A 575 -25.73 17.19 10.60
N LEU A 576 -25.17 16.62 11.68
CA LEU A 576 -25.67 15.35 12.19
C LEU A 576 -27.12 15.56 12.62
N THR A 577 -28.07 15.13 11.79
CA THR A 577 -29.49 15.22 12.16
C THR A 577 -29.74 14.38 13.40
N ARG A 578 -30.67 14.81 14.26
CA ARG A 578 -31.07 14.04 15.47
C ARG A 578 -31.44 12.59 15.13
N ALA A 579 -32.05 12.36 13.96
CA ALA A 579 -32.35 11.01 13.45
C ALA A 579 -31.08 10.16 13.21
N LYS A 580 -30.03 10.76 12.64
CA LYS A 580 -28.75 10.08 12.42
C LYS A 580 -27.99 9.81 13.72
N GLN A 581 -28.05 10.73 14.70
CA GLN A 581 -27.55 10.49 16.06
C GLN A 581 -28.24 9.29 16.71
N LYS A 582 -29.58 9.26 16.73
CA LYS A 582 -30.35 8.13 17.27
C LYS A 582 -30.01 6.81 16.59
N ARG A 583 -29.81 6.82 15.26
CA ARG A 583 -29.37 5.62 14.51
C ARG A 583 -27.97 5.18 14.95
N ASN A 584 -27.02 6.09 15.09
CA ASN A 584 -25.67 5.78 15.55
C ASN A 584 -25.68 5.19 16.97
N LEU A 585 -26.46 5.77 17.89
CA LEU A 585 -26.58 5.28 19.27
C LEU A 585 -27.22 3.90 19.34
N ARG A 586 -28.24 3.64 18.51
CA ARG A 586 -28.83 2.30 18.38
C ARG A 586 -27.81 1.27 17.88
N GLU A 587 -27.04 1.61 16.86
CA GLU A 587 -25.99 0.74 16.32
C GLU A 587 -24.90 0.48 17.38
N LEU A 588 -24.47 1.51 18.13
CA LEU A 588 -23.51 1.36 19.23
C LEU A 588 -24.05 0.43 20.33
N GLY A 589 -25.29 0.63 20.76
CA GLY A 589 -25.94 -0.21 21.76
C GLY A 589 -25.98 -1.68 21.34
N GLN A 590 -26.34 -1.95 20.08
CA GLN A 590 -26.35 -3.31 19.52
C GLN A 590 -24.95 -3.95 19.50
N ILE A 591 -23.91 -3.20 19.15
CA ILE A 591 -22.53 -3.70 19.18
C ILE A 591 -22.12 -4.03 20.63
N LEU A 592 -22.37 -3.14 21.58
CA LEU A 592 -22.01 -3.35 22.98
C LEU A 592 -22.78 -4.51 23.61
N GLU A 593 -24.06 -4.67 23.28
CA GLU A 593 -24.87 -5.81 23.74
C GLU A 593 -24.30 -7.14 23.26
N ARG A 594 -23.90 -7.22 21.99
CA ARG A 594 -23.24 -8.41 21.43
C ARG A 594 -21.91 -8.69 22.13
N LEU A 595 -21.08 -7.67 22.32
CA LEU A 595 -19.79 -7.81 23.01
C LEU A 595 -19.94 -8.21 24.48
N ALA A 596 -20.98 -7.73 25.18
CA ALA A 596 -21.24 -8.06 26.58
C ALA A 596 -21.61 -9.54 26.81
N LYS A 597 -22.14 -10.23 25.78
CA LYS A 597 -22.47 -11.66 25.82
C LYS A 597 -21.24 -12.57 25.66
N LEU A 598 -20.07 -12.01 25.37
CA LEU A 598 -18.85 -12.77 25.09
C LEU A 598 -17.99 -12.97 26.34
N PRO A 599 -17.21 -14.08 26.42
CA PRO A 599 -16.32 -14.36 27.54
C PRO A 599 -15.03 -13.50 27.54
N ILE A 600 -15.10 -12.24 27.09
CA ILE A 600 -13.95 -11.32 26.94
C ILE A 600 -13.87 -10.25 28.04
N GLY A 601 -14.87 -10.22 28.93
CA GLY A 601 -15.06 -9.16 29.91
C GLY A 601 -15.44 -7.82 29.25
N PRO A 602 -15.65 -6.75 30.05
CA PRO A 602 -16.07 -5.46 29.52
C PRO A 602 -15.00 -4.82 28.63
N SER A 603 -15.43 -4.14 27.57
CA SER A 603 -14.58 -3.28 26.74
C SER A 603 -14.03 -2.10 27.53
N GLU A 604 -12.95 -1.50 27.03
CA GLU A 604 -12.27 -0.41 27.74
C GLU A 604 -13.19 0.81 27.91
N PRO A 605 -13.43 1.29 29.15
CA PRO A 605 -14.28 2.44 29.46
C PRO A 605 -14.09 3.65 28.54
N ARG A 606 -12.83 4.04 28.32
CA ARG A 606 -12.46 5.21 27.53
C ARG A 606 -12.86 5.08 26.06
N ILE A 607 -12.80 3.87 25.50
CA ILE A 607 -13.17 3.60 24.12
C ILE A 607 -14.68 3.66 23.95
N ILE A 608 -15.43 3.11 24.91
CA ILE A 608 -16.90 3.19 24.91
C ILE A 608 -17.37 4.65 25.00
N VAL A 609 -16.77 5.43 25.91
CA VAL A 609 -17.06 6.88 26.02
C VAL A 609 -16.70 7.60 24.73
N ALA A 610 -15.53 7.34 24.13
CA ALA A 610 -15.17 7.94 22.85
C ALA A 610 -16.13 7.56 21.70
N ALA A 611 -16.67 6.33 21.69
CA ALA A 611 -17.68 5.90 20.74
C ALA A 611 -19.02 6.60 20.95
N PHE A 612 -19.45 6.72 22.21
CA PHE A 612 -20.64 7.48 22.58
C PHE A 612 -20.52 8.96 22.16
N GLU A 613 -19.39 9.60 22.46
CA GLU A 613 -19.10 10.97 22.06
C GLU A 613 -19.07 11.14 20.54
N GLY A 614 -18.49 10.17 19.83
CA GLY A 614 -18.45 10.14 18.37
C GLY A 614 -19.82 9.94 17.73
N ALA A 615 -20.79 9.39 18.45
CA ALA A 615 -22.17 9.29 17.97
C ALA A 615 -22.93 10.63 18.04
N HIS A 616 -22.39 11.65 18.73
CA HIS A 616 -23.03 12.94 18.99
C HIS A 616 -22.42 14.11 18.20
N SER A 617 -23.26 15.11 17.89
CA SER A 617 -22.80 16.42 17.41
C SER A 617 -22.10 17.20 18.53
N PHE A 618 -21.13 18.06 18.19
CA PHE A 618 -20.54 19.00 19.16
C PHE A 618 -21.51 20.07 19.68
N ALA A 619 -22.68 20.25 19.05
CA ALA A 619 -23.66 21.26 19.40
C ALA A 619 -24.86 20.73 20.20
N GLU A 620 -25.01 19.41 20.33
CA GLU A 620 -26.10 18.80 21.11
C GLU A 620 -25.60 18.29 22.45
N VAL A 621 -26.33 18.63 23.50
CA VAL A 621 -26.06 18.13 24.84
C VAL A 621 -26.60 16.71 24.98
N TYR A 622 -25.93 15.89 25.80
CA TYR A 622 -26.33 14.50 26.02
C TYR A 622 -27.63 14.44 26.80
N LYS A 623 -28.51 13.52 26.41
CA LYS A 623 -29.72 13.21 27.15
C LYS A 623 -29.50 11.99 28.04
N LEU A 624 -30.17 11.97 29.19
CA LEU A 624 -30.10 10.83 30.11
C LEU A 624 -30.53 9.52 29.43
N ASP A 625 -31.55 9.55 28.57
CA ASP A 625 -32.01 8.37 27.83
C ASP A 625 -30.96 7.85 26.84
N ASP A 626 -30.24 8.75 26.15
CA ASP A 626 -29.16 8.39 25.23
C ASP A 626 -28.01 7.70 26.01
N ILE A 627 -27.71 8.19 27.21
CA ILE A 627 -26.71 7.60 28.12
C ILE A 627 -27.16 6.23 28.62
N ARG A 628 -28.40 6.11 29.10
CA ARG A 628 -28.99 4.84 29.55
C ARG A 628 -29.02 3.79 28.45
N GLN A 629 -29.31 4.20 27.21
CA GLN A 629 -29.33 3.31 26.06
C GLN A 629 -27.97 2.65 25.79
N VAL A 630 -26.86 3.34 26.04
CA VAL A 630 -25.51 2.85 25.70
C VAL A 630 -24.78 2.24 26.89
N PHE A 631 -24.92 2.85 28.07
CA PHE A 631 -24.19 2.44 29.27
C PHE A 631 -25.04 1.67 30.28
N GLY A 632 -26.35 1.59 30.08
CA GLY A 632 -27.30 1.06 31.07
C GLY A 632 -27.53 2.04 32.22
N ASP A 633 -28.01 1.52 33.36
CA ASP A 633 -28.29 2.35 34.54
C ASP A 633 -27.01 3.04 35.04
N PRO A 634 -27.04 4.37 35.30
CA PRO A 634 -25.87 5.12 35.77
C PRO A 634 -25.22 4.53 37.03
N GLU A 635 -26.04 3.96 37.93
CA GLU A 635 -25.60 3.31 39.17
C GLU A 635 -24.74 2.07 38.92
N LYS A 636 -25.02 1.34 37.83
CA LYS A 636 -24.32 0.12 37.43
C LYS A 636 -23.13 0.40 36.51
N MET A 637 -22.96 1.63 36.04
CA MET A 637 -21.89 2.01 35.12
C MET A 637 -20.51 1.82 35.78
N PRO A 638 -19.51 1.24 35.11
CA PRO A 638 -18.14 1.16 35.64
C PRO A 638 -17.62 2.54 36.06
N THR A 639 -16.94 2.61 37.20
CA THR A 639 -16.52 3.89 37.81
C THR A 639 -15.65 4.72 36.89
N GLU A 640 -14.72 4.08 36.16
CA GLU A 640 -13.88 4.77 35.18
C GLU A 640 -14.69 5.31 33.99
N SER A 641 -15.70 4.57 33.50
CA SER A 641 -16.58 5.03 32.42
C SER A 641 -17.37 6.25 32.85
N LEU A 642 -17.98 6.19 34.04
CA LEU A 642 -18.77 7.28 34.59
C LEU A 642 -17.90 8.53 34.82
N ALA A 643 -16.76 8.38 35.47
CA ALA A 643 -15.83 9.48 35.71
C ALA A 643 -15.32 10.12 34.41
N THR A 644 -15.06 9.30 33.37
CA THR A 644 -14.63 9.80 32.05
C THR A 644 -15.77 10.57 31.36
N LEU A 645 -16.99 10.02 31.39
CA LEU A 645 -18.18 10.63 30.76
C LEU A 645 -18.52 11.97 31.40
N VAL A 646 -18.64 12.03 32.74
CA VAL A 646 -19.01 13.26 33.46
C VAL A 646 -17.96 14.36 33.29
N ASN A 647 -16.67 13.99 33.26
CA ASN A 647 -15.60 14.95 32.99
C ASN A 647 -15.66 15.50 31.55
N SER A 648 -15.92 14.66 30.55
CA SER A 648 -16.14 15.12 29.16
C SER A 648 -17.35 16.03 29.05
N MET A 649 -18.48 15.66 29.66
CA MET A 649 -19.69 16.48 29.71
C MET A 649 -19.42 17.86 30.31
N ARG A 650 -18.77 17.92 31.47
CA ARG A 650 -18.42 19.18 32.13
C ARG A 650 -17.55 20.06 31.23
N GLN A 651 -16.51 19.49 30.62
CA GLN A 651 -15.64 20.25 29.71
C GLN A 651 -16.41 20.83 28.51
N ARG A 652 -17.34 20.06 27.93
CA ARG A 652 -18.17 20.53 26.80
C ARG A 652 -19.20 21.57 27.23
N LEU A 653 -19.82 21.42 28.41
CA LEU A 653 -20.70 22.42 29.01
C LEU A 653 -19.97 23.73 29.27
N ALA A 654 -18.72 23.67 29.73
CA ALA A 654 -17.87 24.82 29.97
C ALA A 654 -17.37 25.53 28.69
N THR A 655 -17.43 24.86 27.54
CA THR A 655 -16.80 25.35 26.30
C THR A 655 -17.73 25.27 25.09
N SER A 656 -17.75 24.16 24.36
CA SER A 656 -18.36 24.03 23.04
C SER A 656 -19.88 24.17 23.03
N TRP A 657 -20.58 23.66 24.05
CA TRP A 657 -22.05 23.66 24.06
C TRP A 657 -22.65 25.04 24.31
N ARG A 658 -21.97 25.88 25.11
CA ARG A 658 -22.40 27.25 25.40
C ARG A 658 -22.00 28.28 24.33
N ALA A 659 -21.14 27.89 23.37
CA ALA A 659 -20.58 28.80 22.38
C ALA A 659 -21.55 29.00 21.18
N PRO A 660 -22.09 30.21 20.95
CA PRO A 660 -23.00 30.47 19.82
C PRO A 660 -22.39 30.15 18.45
N GLN A 661 -21.08 30.33 18.31
CA GLN A 661 -20.36 30.07 17.07
C GLN A 661 -20.37 28.58 16.70
N ILE A 662 -20.27 27.68 17.69
CA ILE A 662 -20.34 26.23 17.46
C ILE A 662 -21.76 25.80 17.08
N GLN A 663 -22.76 26.41 17.72
CA GLN A 663 -24.18 26.16 17.43
C GLN A 663 -24.57 26.60 16.01
N GLN A 664 -24.01 27.73 15.53
CA GLN A 664 -24.16 28.20 14.15
C GLN A 664 -23.41 27.32 13.14
N GLN A 665 -22.18 26.89 13.44
CA GLN A 665 -21.41 25.99 12.56
C GLN A 665 -22.06 24.61 12.40
N ALA A 666 -22.77 24.15 13.44
CA ALA A 666 -23.54 22.93 13.39
C ALA A 666 -24.96 23.11 12.82
N ASP A 667 -25.29 24.31 12.33
CA ASP A 667 -26.59 24.67 11.72
C ASP A 667 -27.81 24.31 12.59
N THR A 668 -27.66 24.47 13.92
CA THR A 668 -28.75 24.16 14.86
C THR A 668 -29.88 25.19 14.81
N LYS A 669 -29.64 26.35 14.19
CA LYS A 669 -30.54 27.51 14.14
C LYS A 669 -30.96 28.04 15.52
N ARG A 670 -30.22 27.69 16.58
CA ARG A 670 -30.53 28.11 17.94
C ARG A 670 -30.07 29.53 18.23
N GLY A 671 -30.96 30.34 18.82
CA GLY A 671 -30.62 31.65 19.39
C GLY A 671 -30.08 31.53 20.82
N GLU A 672 -29.53 32.63 21.36
CA GLU A 672 -28.95 32.67 22.72
C GLU A 672 -29.89 32.12 23.82
N PRO A 673 -31.20 32.46 23.85
CA PRO A 673 -32.11 31.89 24.86
C PRO A 673 -32.24 30.37 24.77
N GLN A 674 -32.25 29.82 23.55
CA GLN A 674 -32.36 28.38 23.33
C GLN A 674 -31.04 27.65 23.69
N ILE A 675 -29.90 28.30 23.44
CA ILE A 675 -28.58 27.78 23.87
C ILE A 675 -28.53 27.73 25.39
N LYS A 676 -29.00 28.79 26.08
CA LYS A 676 -29.05 28.82 27.55
C LYS A 676 -29.87 27.66 28.11
N VAL A 677 -31.08 27.43 27.57
CA VAL A 677 -31.94 26.30 27.98
C VAL A 677 -31.24 24.96 27.78
N GLU A 678 -30.58 24.74 26.64
CA GLU A 678 -29.87 23.50 26.35
C GLU A 678 -28.67 23.28 27.32
N VAL A 679 -27.91 24.32 27.62
CA VAL A 679 -26.77 24.24 28.55
C VAL A 679 -27.25 23.92 29.97
N LEU A 680 -28.33 24.56 30.44
CA LEU A 680 -28.92 24.28 31.75
C LEU A 680 -29.41 22.83 31.85
N ALA A 681 -30.16 22.35 30.85
CA ALA A 681 -30.59 20.95 30.79
C ALA A 681 -29.40 19.96 30.78
N GLY A 682 -28.25 20.40 30.26
CA GLY A 682 -27.01 19.65 30.32
C GLY A 682 -26.38 19.55 31.69
N TYR A 683 -26.36 20.65 32.44
CA TYR A 683 -25.95 20.63 33.84
C TYR A 683 -26.90 19.78 34.69
N ASP A 684 -28.21 19.85 34.45
CA ASP A 684 -29.19 18.99 35.13
C ASP A 684 -28.89 17.50 34.87
N THR A 685 -28.61 17.15 33.61
CA THR A 685 -28.23 15.77 33.24
C THR A 685 -26.91 15.36 33.90
N LEU A 686 -25.90 16.23 33.90
CA LEU A 686 -24.59 15.98 34.51
C LEU A 686 -24.71 15.74 36.03
N LEU A 687 -25.43 16.62 36.74
CA LEU A 687 -25.64 16.51 38.17
C LEU A 687 -26.46 15.26 38.51
N ALA A 688 -27.52 14.96 37.76
CA ALA A 688 -28.29 13.73 37.95
C ALA A 688 -27.43 12.46 37.79
N LEU A 689 -26.48 12.43 36.85
CA LEU A 689 -25.55 11.32 36.70
C LEU A 689 -24.57 11.21 37.87
N LEU A 690 -24.07 12.34 38.36
CA LEU A 690 -23.15 12.40 39.49
C LEU A 690 -23.85 11.98 40.80
N ASP A 691 -25.08 12.46 41.02
CA ASP A 691 -25.88 12.09 42.19
C ASP A 691 -26.19 10.59 42.21
N ASN A 692 -26.66 10.04 41.08
CA ASN A 692 -26.91 8.59 40.98
C ASN A 692 -25.62 7.78 41.12
N GLY A 693 -24.51 8.26 40.54
CA GLY A 693 -23.20 7.66 40.70
C GLY A 693 -22.72 7.63 42.13
N LEU A 694 -22.85 8.75 42.86
CA LEU A 694 -22.42 8.91 44.24
C LEU A 694 -23.34 8.18 45.23
N LYS A 695 -24.64 8.03 44.93
CA LYS A 695 -25.53 7.15 45.70
C LYS A 695 -25.02 5.70 45.71
N ALA A 696 -24.63 5.20 44.55
CA ALA A 696 -24.11 3.84 44.43
C ALA A 696 -22.63 3.73 44.88
N LYS A 697 -21.86 4.83 44.78
CA LYS A 697 -20.39 4.84 44.96
C LYS A 697 -19.93 6.09 45.72
N PRO A 698 -20.27 6.20 47.01
CA PRO A 698 -20.07 7.42 47.79
C PRO A 698 -18.60 7.80 47.98
N ASP A 699 -17.68 6.84 47.94
CA ASP A 699 -16.26 7.08 48.26
C ASP A 699 -15.38 7.44 47.06
N VAL A 700 -15.97 7.52 45.86
CA VAL A 700 -15.20 7.85 44.65
C VAL A 700 -14.91 9.34 44.58
N TRP A 701 -13.71 9.73 45.02
CA TRP A 701 -13.28 11.13 45.05
C TRP A 701 -13.37 11.83 43.68
N GLN A 702 -13.17 11.11 42.56
CA GLN A 702 -13.29 11.70 41.24
C GLN A 702 -14.72 12.19 40.97
N LEU A 703 -15.73 11.46 41.43
CA LEU A 703 -17.13 11.86 41.22
C LEU A 703 -17.48 13.05 42.12
N LYS A 704 -17.03 13.05 43.39
CA LYS A 704 -17.19 14.20 44.30
C LYS A 704 -16.55 15.47 43.73
N LEU A 705 -15.33 15.37 43.22
CA LEU A 705 -14.63 16.48 42.59
C LEU A 705 -15.39 17.01 41.35
N GLN A 706 -15.93 16.11 40.52
CA GLN A 706 -16.70 16.53 39.34
C GLN A 706 -18.06 17.13 39.70
N GLN A 707 -18.69 16.70 40.81
CA GLN A 707 -19.92 17.30 41.34
C GLN A 707 -19.67 18.71 41.87
N ALA A 708 -18.62 18.91 42.65
CA ALA A 708 -18.21 20.24 43.11
C ALA A 708 -17.90 21.16 41.92
N ALA A 709 -17.08 20.69 40.97
CA ALA A 709 -16.74 21.46 39.78
C ALA A 709 -17.96 21.76 38.89
N ALA A 710 -18.90 20.83 38.75
CA ALA A 710 -20.12 21.05 37.98
C ALA A 710 -21.05 22.08 38.62
N ASN A 711 -21.22 22.04 39.96
CA ASN A 711 -21.98 23.05 40.69
C ASN A 711 -21.33 24.43 40.61
N PHE A 712 -20.01 24.52 40.73
CA PHE A 712 -19.26 25.77 40.54
C PHE A 712 -19.44 26.32 39.12
N ASP A 713 -19.21 25.49 38.09
CA ASP A 713 -19.34 25.90 36.69
C ASP A 713 -20.77 26.34 36.35
N LEU A 714 -21.79 25.71 36.95
CA LEU A 714 -23.21 26.08 36.81
C LEU A 714 -23.52 27.41 37.48
N ALA A 715 -23.06 27.64 38.71
CA ALA A 715 -23.26 28.88 39.45
C ALA A 715 -22.69 30.06 38.65
N GLU A 716 -21.43 29.96 38.20
CA GLU A 716 -20.77 30.99 37.41
C GLU A 716 -21.48 31.24 36.06
N TYR A 717 -21.98 30.18 35.42
CA TYR A 717 -22.76 30.31 34.19
C TYR A 717 -24.10 31.02 34.43
N GLN A 718 -24.83 30.67 35.49
CA GLN A 718 -26.11 31.31 35.84
C GLN A 718 -25.92 32.78 36.22
N TYR A 719 -24.90 33.09 37.01
CA TYR A 719 -24.54 34.47 37.37
C TYR A 719 -24.20 35.32 36.14
N GLY A 720 -23.35 34.80 35.24
CA GLY A 720 -23.03 35.46 33.97
C GLY A 720 -24.24 35.69 33.06
N ASN A 721 -25.32 34.92 33.25
CA ASN A 721 -26.59 35.06 32.54
C ASN A 721 -27.68 35.78 33.35
N LYS A 722 -27.28 36.56 34.38
CA LYS A 722 -28.14 37.41 35.22
C LYS A 722 -29.29 36.65 35.90
N ALA A 723 -29.05 35.42 36.34
CA ALA A 723 -29.99 34.71 37.20
C ALA A 723 -30.10 35.37 38.58
N GLU A 724 -31.16 35.05 39.33
CA GLU A 724 -31.35 35.53 40.70
C GLU A 724 -30.21 35.08 41.62
N LEU A 725 -29.82 35.96 42.56
CA LEU A 725 -28.68 35.73 43.45
C LEU A 725 -28.86 34.47 44.31
N GLU A 726 -30.10 34.14 44.67
CA GLU A 726 -30.44 32.93 45.44
C GLU A 726 -30.06 31.63 44.71
N LEU A 727 -30.27 31.57 43.39
CA LEU A 727 -29.87 30.42 42.55
C LEU A 727 -28.35 30.29 42.47
N TYR A 728 -27.63 31.41 42.39
CA TYR A 728 -26.16 31.44 42.43
C TYR A 728 -25.63 30.90 43.75
N VAL A 729 -26.13 31.42 44.88
CA VAL A 729 -25.68 31.05 46.23
C VAL A 729 -25.88 29.56 46.48
N LYS A 730 -27.04 29.00 46.12
CA LYS A 730 -27.35 27.57 46.29
C LYS A 730 -26.29 26.65 45.65
N HIS A 731 -25.96 26.88 44.39
CA HIS A 731 -24.95 26.06 43.70
C HIS A 731 -23.54 26.36 44.17
N ARG A 732 -23.26 27.61 44.57
CA ARG A 732 -21.94 28.03 45.10
C ARG A 732 -21.62 27.40 46.45
N GLU A 733 -22.60 27.24 47.32
CA GLU A 733 -22.45 26.57 48.64
C GLU A 733 -22.38 25.04 48.52
N THR A 734 -23.02 24.48 47.49
CA THR A 734 -22.96 23.03 47.19
C THR A 734 -21.61 22.61 46.57
N ALA A 735 -20.87 23.56 45.99
CA ALA A 735 -19.57 23.35 45.35
C ALA A 735 -18.41 23.48 46.34
#